data_AF-A0A9P2ZXM4-F1
#
_entry.id   AF-A0A9P2ZXM4-F1
#
_cell.length_a   1.000
_cell.length_b   1.000
_cell.length_c   1.000
_cell.angle_alpha   90.00
_cell.angle_beta   90.00
_cell.angle_gamma   90.00
#
_symmetry.space_group_name_H-M   'P 1'
#
loop_
_entity.id
_entity.type
_entity.pdbx_description
1 polymer ?
#
loop_
_entity_poly.entity_id
_entity_poly.type
_entity_poly.pdbx_seq_one_letter_code
_entity_poly.pdbx_strand_id
1 'polypeptide(L)'
;MSSVEVPKIKLYTNYGCPWAGRVHIALGAQQIPFEEEQIDLKAPRTPEYLAINPRGKFIADLKPDGILPASGTPAGALERARVNWIVSAYFDSVNPQWNKLLSAKTDADAEAAAGAYVQAVVKEVEPHLKSAAPYFDGSKKITLVEVLTGPFLLRLFSAAKYGLVPSTLVTQLAERAPKFSAWAQATISNPTVISIYNEDKVVAGFKERIAKARAADMCGIVAVVSASGAPLAPALTGSLDAALDRLTHRGPDSRGIHLSPDRRAALAHCRLSINDLSPAGTQPLVSASGNVCAVVNGEIYDYDAHRAALPTYPFRSTSDSEVVLALYLAHGPAALEHLRGEFSICIYDGRNGAFIAARDRYGIKPLFWRRDTDSGAIMFGAEMKAFLPFGWEPEWDVESIADGGWGQDERTVFKGVQKVLPGQYLCIQTGRIESHTYWDLSYPDISVDDPRSDEEMVLGVRERLVDAVRARLVADVPVGIYLSGGIDSASIAGIAAHLVRTEGKCMGSVAVGDSGEGTEPIRCFTIAFDSSSGLDESDIAERTAEHLGVSLTKAHMSESSLADDFEDAVYHIEHHTHDLNFVGKYALSRLPRKLGYKCVLTGEGSDEHFAGYPLYGPDFLRGEIAAMNGGGWADADEDVEELSLVRHAEDTIRESYDAIGGDGRYFSYPRRVPLSTPAAMAGFNPPPTLFMPQAAGGPLPDPIAAIARRLTGTPFRKWHPLHAALYTWTRGHLANQFLSCLGDRVEMAHSVEARTPFLDHRLTEYVNHLPPHVKLRRRAASSSSDIPKGAEPSEYTEKWALREAAKPFITAEIYERRKHAYTAPSTWPRGGPVHALLARLVTRPNVERLGFVQWEEVERLLGVAFEDQETSTREVVRAWRLVVMTACWVVLSQRFAVRPANCRTSNGHLSN
;
A
#
# COMPACT_ATOMS: atom_id res chain seq x y z
N MET A 1 -59.60 -41.57 10.39
CA MET A 1 -58.68 -40.45 10.11
C MET A 1 -57.45 -41.05 9.46
N SER A 2 -57.11 -40.66 8.24
CA SER A 2 -55.97 -41.20 7.49
C SER A 2 -54.66 -40.79 8.16
N SER A 3 -53.71 -41.72 8.19
CA SER A 3 -52.33 -41.44 8.61
C SER A 3 -51.70 -40.46 7.63
N VAL A 4 -51.44 -39.22 8.08
CA VAL A 4 -50.64 -38.26 7.32
C VAL A 4 -49.23 -38.82 7.23
N GLU A 5 -48.79 -39.12 6.02
CA GLU A 5 -47.45 -39.63 5.73
C GLU A 5 -46.43 -38.55 6.09
N VAL A 6 -45.60 -38.81 7.11
CA VAL A 6 -44.58 -37.85 7.56
C VAL A 6 -43.54 -37.73 6.44
N PRO A 7 -43.28 -36.51 5.91
CA PRO A 7 -42.33 -36.34 4.82
C PRO A 7 -40.95 -36.84 5.24
N LYS A 8 -40.35 -37.71 4.41
CA LYS A 8 -38.98 -38.17 4.61
C LYS A 8 -38.01 -36.99 4.58
N ILE A 9 -37.48 -36.62 5.73
CA ILE A 9 -36.44 -35.60 5.83
C ILE A 9 -35.12 -36.24 5.37
N LYS A 10 -34.50 -35.69 4.34
CA LYS A 10 -33.11 -35.99 3.97
C LYS A 10 -32.22 -34.81 4.34
N LEU A 11 -31.21 -35.04 5.18
CA LEU A 11 -30.31 -34.04 5.73
C LEU A 11 -28.93 -34.13 5.07
N TYR A 12 -28.54 -33.09 4.35
CA TYR A 12 -27.16 -32.93 3.87
C TYR A 12 -26.37 -32.15 4.93
N THR A 13 -25.34 -32.76 5.52
CA THR A 13 -24.66 -32.22 6.71
C THR A 13 -23.15 -32.23 6.58
N ASN A 14 -22.48 -31.38 7.35
CA ASN A 14 -21.04 -31.46 7.58
C ASN A 14 -20.77 -31.30 9.07
N TYR A 15 -20.28 -32.34 9.73
CA TYR A 15 -20.06 -32.34 11.18
C TYR A 15 -19.02 -31.30 11.67
N GLY A 16 -18.20 -30.73 10.79
CA GLY A 16 -17.33 -29.59 11.12
C GLY A 16 -18.07 -28.26 11.28
N CYS A 17 -19.26 -28.13 10.68
CA CYS A 17 -20.04 -26.89 10.65
C CYS A 17 -20.89 -26.71 11.94
N PRO A 18 -20.74 -25.62 12.72
CA PRO A 18 -21.55 -25.40 13.91
C PRO A 18 -23.05 -25.23 13.60
N TRP A 19 -23.37 -24.70 12.41
CA TRP A 19 -24.76 -24.49 11.97
C TRP A 19 -25.47 -25.80 11.67
N ALA A 20 -24.75 -26.81 11.15
CA ALA A 20 -25.29 -28.14 10.90
C ALA A 20 -25.71 -28.86 12.20
N GLY A 21 -24.94 -28.65 13.27
CA GLY A 21 -25.27 -29.16 14.61
C GLY A 21 -26.65 -28.71 15.10
N ARG A 22 -27.11 -27.50 14.73
CA ARG A 22 -28.44 -27.00 15.14
C ARG A 22 -29.57 -27.91 14.64
N VAL A 23 -29.48 -28.40 13.40
CA VAL A 23 -30.50 -29.26 12.81
C VAL A 23 -30.52 -30.63 13.50
N HIS A 24 -29.34 -31.19 13.77
CA HIS A 24 -29.22 -32.43 14.55
C HIS A 24 -29.81 -32.31 15.95
N ILE A 25 -29.53 -31.22 16.66
CA ILE A 25 -30.07 -31.01 18.01
C ILE A 25 -31.60 -30.86 17.94
N ALA A 26 -32.12 -30.12 16.97
CA ALA A 26 -33.55 -29.95 16.78
C ALA A 26 -34.29 -31.26 16.46
N LEU A 27 -33.75 -32.09 15.55
CA LEU A 27 -34.34 -33.37 15.16
C LEU A 27 -34.24 -34.41 16.29
N GLY A 28 -33.08 -34.50 16.95
CA GLY A 28 -32.86 -35.39 18.08
C GLY A 28 -33.74 -35.06 19.29
N ALA A 29 -33.84 -33.79 19.67
CA ALA A 29 -34.67 -33.35 20.80
C ALA A 29 -36.17 -33.57 20.57
N GLN A 30 -36.62 -33.62 19.30
CA GLN A 30 -38.01 -33.86 18.91
C GLN A 30 -38.30 -35.30 18.46
N GLN A 31 -37.28 -36.17 18.49
CA GLN A 31 -37.31 -37.55 18.02
C GLN A 31 -37.90 -37.69 16.60
N ILE A 32 -37.45 -36.83 15.68
CA ILE A 32 -37.89 -36.82 14.28
C ILE A 32 -36.89 -37.66 13.46
N PRO A 33 -37.35 -38.71 12.74
CA PRO A 33 -36.47 -39.53 11.89
C PRO A 33 -36.04 -38.77 10.63
N PHE A 34 -34.81 -39.02 10.17
CA PHE A 34 -34.25 -38.46 8.94
C PHE A 34 -33.27 -39.44 8.29
N GLU A 35 -33.12 -39.34 6.98
CA GLU A 35 -32.04 -39.92 6.19
C GLU A 35 -30.89 -38.90 6.14
N GLU A 36 -29.62 -39.32 6.17
CA GLU A 36 -28.46 -38.41 6.20
C GLU A 36 -27.48 -38.66 5.05
N GLU A 37 -26.91 -37.56 4.53
CA GLU A 37 -25.79 -37.58 3.60
C GLU A 37 -24.68 -36.61 4.08
N GLN A 38 -23.45 -37.12 4.21
CA GLN A 38 -22.28 -36.32 4.60
C GLN A 38 -21.72 -35.59 3.37
N ILE A 39 -21.70 -34.27 3.40
CA ILE A 39 -21.13 -33.44 2.33
C ILE A 39 -19.69 -33.03 2.66
N ASP A 40 -18.76 -33.31 1.75
CA ASP A 40 -17.43 -32.70 1.80
C ASP A 40 -17.51 -31.26 1.27
N LEU A 41 -17.10 -30.31 2.11
CA LEU A 41 -17.05 -28.88 1.75
C LEU A 41 -15.83 -28.52 0.89
N LYS A 42 -14.92 -29.48 0.66
CA LYS A 42 -13.75 -29.33 -0.23
C LYS A 42 -14.00 -29.85 -1.66
N ALA A 43 -15.12 -30.53 -1.91
CA ALA A 43 -15.50 -31.03 -3.21
C ALA A 43 -16.51 -30.08 -3.90
N PRO A 44 -16.44 -29.88 -5.24
CA PRO A 44 -17.48 -29.18 -5.98
C PRO A 44 -18.85 -29.83 -5.78
N ARG A 45 -19.87 -29.01 -5.50
CA ARG A 45 -21.25 -29.46 -5.29
C ARG A 45 -21.88 -29.85 -6.62
N THR A 46 -22.68 -30.92 -6.64
CA THR A 46 -23.40 -31.30 -7.86
C THR A 46 -24.54 -30.31 -8.17
N PRO A 47 -24.98 -30.17 -9.43
CA PRO A 47 -26.11 -29.31 -9.80
C PRO A 47 -27.41 -29.66 -9.06
N GLU A 48 -27.65 -30.94 -8.77
CA GLU A 48 -28.83 -31.42 -8.03
C GLU A 48 -28.83 -30.91 -6.57
N TYR A 49 -27.66 -30.85 -5.93
CA TYR A 49 -27.53 -30.27 -4.59
C TYR A 49 -27.86 -28.76 -4.59
N LEU A 50 -27.41 -28.03 -5.60
CA LEU A 50 -27.66 -26.60 -5.74
C LEU A 50 -29.15 -26.30 -5.99
N ALA A 51 -29.86 -27.18 -6.70
CA ALA A 51 -31.29 -27.06 -6.96
C ALA A 51 -32.17 -27.29 -5.71
N ILE A 52 -31.68 -28.02 -4.69
CA ILE A 52 -32.44 -28.40 -3.48
C ILE A 52 -31.97 -27.60 -2.26
N ASN A 53 -31.87 -26.26 -2.38
CA ASN A 53 -31.52 -25.36 -1.27
C ASN A 53 -32.71 -24.52 -0.78
N PRO A 54 -33.70 -25.10 -0.07
CA PRO A 54 -34.83 -24.37 0.49
C PRO A 54 -34.41 -23.53 1.71
N ARG A 55 -33.89 -22.32 1.45
CA ARG A 55 -33.80 -21.29 2.49
C ARG A 55 -35.22 -20.93 2.96
N GLY A 56 -35.60 -21.32 4.19
CA GLY A 56 -36.80 -20.77 4.84
C GLY A 56 -37.88 -21.73 5.38
N LYS A 57 -37.57 -22.96 5.80
CA LYS A 57 -38.47 -23.74 6.68
C LYS A 57 -37.83 -24.03 8.03
N PHE A 58 -38.45 -23.52 9.09
CA PHE A 58 -37.95 -23.67 10.46
C PHE A 58 -38.49 -24.97 11.07
N ILE A 59 -37.62 -25.96 11.29
CA ILE A 59 -38.03 -27.32 11.73
C ILE A 59 -38.80 -27.31 13.06
N ALA A 60 -38.57 -26.31 13.93
CA ALA A 60 -39.28 -26.20 15.20
C ALA A 60 -40.80 -25.93 15.05
N ASP A 61 -41.26 -25.40 13.91
CA ASP A 61 -42.68 -25.19 13.65
C ASP A 61 -43.41 -26.46 13.16
N LEU A 62 -42.68 -27.56 12.89
CA LEU A 62 -43.28 -28.87 12.56
C LEU A 62 -43.81 -29.61 13.79
N LYS A 63 -43.28 -29.33 14.99
CA LYS A 63 -43.76 -29.82 16.30
C LYS A 63 -43.50 -28.74 17.38
N PRO A 64 -44.39 -27.75 17.53
CA PRO A 64 -44.22 -26.66 18.51
C PRO A 64 -44.29 -27.13 19.98
N ASP A 65 -44.75 -28.35 20.27
CA ASP A 65 -44.84 -28.88 21.64
C ASP A 65 -43.49 -29.41 22.19
N GLY A 66 -42.38 -29.19 21.45
CA GLY A 66 -41.05 -29.71 21.75
C GLY A 66 -40.06 -28.66 22.27
N ILE A 67 -39.46 -27.92 21.33
CA ILE A 67 -38.32 -27.01 21.59
C ILE A 67 -38.66 -25.52 21.53
N LEU A 68 -39.84 -25.17 20.98
CA LEU A 68 -40.30 -23.78 20.81
C LEU A 68 -41.83 -23.74 20.85
N PRO A 69 -42.47 -23.21 21.91
CA PRO A 69 -43.91 -23.28 22.12
C PRO A 69 -44.70 -22.66 20.96
N ALA A 70 -45.97 -23.04 20.80
CA ALA A 70 -46.84 -22.45 19.79
C ALA A 70 -47.10 -20.96 20.06
N SER A 71 -47.04 -20.12 19.00
CA SER A 71 -47.30 -18.67 19.08
C SER A 71 -48.78 -18.31 19.33
N GLY A 72 -49.69 -19.28 19.29
CA GLY A 72 -51.14 -19.08 19.42
C GLY A 72 -51.66 -18.64 20.80
N THR A 73 -50.77 -18.35 21.75
CA THR A 73 -51.13 -17.78 23.06
C THR A 73 -50.19 -16.62 23.41
N PRO A 74 -50.63 -15.61 24.19
CA PRO A 74 -49.76 -14.53 24.64
C PRO A 74 -48.51 -15.01 25.40
N ALA A 75 -48.63 -16.10 26.17
CA ALA A 75 -47.51 -16.72 26.87
C ALA A 75 -46.48 -17.33 25.89
N GLY A 76 -46.94 -18.14 24.92
CA GLY A 76 -46.06 -18.73 23.91
C GLY A 76 -45.42 -17.69 22.98
N ALA A 77 -46.15 -16.61 22.64
CA ALA A 77 -45.61 -15.49 21.88
C ALA A 77 -44.51 -14.73 22.67
N LEU A 78 -44.72 -14.48 23.96
CA LEU A 78 -43.73 -13.86 24.85
C LEU A 78 -42.49 -14.74 25.01
N GLU A 79 -42.66 -16.06 25.14
CA GLU A 79 -41.55 -17.01 25.24
C GLU A 79 -40.73 -17.04 23.94
N ARG A 80 -41.37 -17.12 22.76
CA ARG A 80 -40.70 -16.98 21.46
C ARG A 80 -39.91 -15.68 21.33
N ALA A 81 -40.47 -14.55 21.78
CA ALA A 81 -39.79 -13.27 21.76
C ALA A 81 -38.53 -13.27 22.64
N ARG A 82 -38.58 -13.89 23.83
CA ARG A 82 -37.43 -14.01 24.74
C ARG A 82 -36.34 -14.94 24.19
N VAL A 83 -36.72 -16.04 23.54
CA VAL A 83 -35.80 -16.94 22.82
C VAL A 83 -35.08 -16.19 21.70
N ASN A 84 -35.82 -15.48 20.85
CA ASN A 84 -35.21 -14.68 19.78
C ASN A 84 -34.27 -13.61 20.34
N TRP A 85 -34.66 -12.93 21.42
CA TRP A 85 -33.86 -11.89 22.05
C TRP A 85 -32.53 -12.41 22.58
N ILE A 86 -32.50 -13.50 23.37
CA ILE A 86 -31.24 -14.02 23.94
C ILE A 86 -30.32 -14.64 22.86
N VAL A 87 -30.91 -15.24 21.82
CA VAL A 87 -30.15 -15.76 20.68
C VAL A 87 -29.51 -14.61 19.89
N SER A 88 -30.24 -13.52 19.65
CA SER A 88 -29.71 -12.32 18.98
C SER A 88 -28.60 -11.68 19.83
N ALA A 89 -28.85 -11.46 21.12
CA ALA A 89 -27.86 -10.96 22.08
C ALA A 89 -26.55 -11.79 22.07
N TYR A 90 -26.64 -13.11 21.98
CA TYR A 90 -25.46 -13.97 21.84
C TYR A 90 -24.75 -13.80 20.49
N PHE A 91 -25.47 -13.81 19.36
CA PHE A 91 -24.84 -13.76 18.04
C PHE A 91 -24.37 -12.36 17.60
N ASP A 92 -25.01 -11.30 18.10
CA ASP A 92 -24.72 -9.91 17.74
C ASP A 92 -23.66 -9.27 18.65
N SER A 93 -23.60 -9.66 19.94
CA SER A 93 -22.70 -9.05 20.92
C SER A 93 -21.56 -9.96 21.37
N VAL A 94 -21.82 -11.26 21.60
CA VAL A 94 -20.86 -12.21 22.17
C VAL A 94 -20.03 -12.92 21.10
N ASN A 95 -20.69 -13.51 20.10
CA ASN A 95 -20.04 -14.27 19.01
C ASN A 95 -19.04 -13.46 18.15
N PRO A 96 -19.17 -12.12 17.97
CA PRO A 96 -18.11 -11.35 17.30
C PRO A 96 -16.79 -11.31 18.08
N GLN A 97 -16.85 -11.30 19.42
CA GLN A 97 -15.62 -11.33 20.24
C GLN A 97 -14.94 -12.71 20.17
N TRP A 98 -15.71 -13.78 20.01
CA TRP A 98 -15.17 -15.13 19.73
C TRP A 98 -14.38 -15.19 18.42
N ASN A 99 -14.86 -14.51 17.37
CA ASN A 99 -14.11 -14.41 16.11
C ASN A 99 -12.80 -13.64 16.27
N LYS A 100 -12.79 -12.53 17.04
CA LYS A 100 -11.57 -11.78 17.39
C LYS A 100 -10.59 -12.65 18.17
N LEU A 101 -11.09 -13.40 19.16
CA LEU A 101 -10.29 -14.30 19.99
C LEU A 101 -9.57 -15.38 19.15
N LEU A 102 -10.28 -15.99 18.19
CA LEU A 102 -9.71 -16.96 17.23
C LEU A 102 -8.88 -16.33 16.08
N SER A 103 -8.70 -15.01 16.08
CA SER A 103 -7.84 -14.27 15.13
C SER A 103 -6.85 -13.33 15.82
N ALA A 104 -6.72 -13.43 17.15
CA ALA A 104 -5.78 -12.65 17.94
C ALA A 104 -4.34 -13.01 17.56
N LYS A 105 -3.57 -11.99 17.16
CA LYS A 105 -2.16 -12.12 16.76
C LYS A 105 -1.24 -12.33 17.96
N THR A 106 -1.44 -11.55 19.02
CA THR A 106 -0.66 -11.66 20.26
C THR A 106 -1.49 -12.29 21.39
N ASP A 107 -0.80 -12.75 22.45
CA ASP A 107 -1.48 -13.19 23.67
C ASP A 107 -2.18 -12.03 24.40
N ALA A 108 -1.70 -10.78 24.24
CA ALA A 108 -2.34 -9.58 24.77
C ALA A 108 -3.66 -9.27 24.05
N ASP A 109 -3.71 -9.40 22.71
CA ASP A 109 -4.95 -9.28 21.94
C ASP A 109 -5.95 -10.37 22.33
N ALA A 110 -5.46 -11.58 22.59
CA ALA A 110 -6.28 -12.70 23.04
C ALA A 110 -6.89 -12.42 24.42
N GLU A 111 -6.11 -11.91 25.37
CA GLU A 111 -6.58 -11.51 26.70
C GLU A 111 -7.60 -10.36 26.62
N ALA A 112 -7.36 -9.35 25.79
CA ALA A 112 -8.29 -8.25 25.56
C ALA A 112 -9.61 -8.72 24.92
N ALA A 113 -9.54 -9.60 23.92
CA ALA A 113 -10.71 -10.20 23.29
C ALA A 113 -11.48 -11.13 24.25
N ALA A 114 -10.78 -11.86 25.13
CA ALA A 114 -11.39 -12.67 26.19
C ALA A 114 -12.12 -11.77 27.21
N GLY A 115 -11.51 -10.68 27.65
CA GLY A 115 -12.14 -9.68 28.52
C GLY A 115 -13.40 -9.07 27.89
N ALA A 116 -13.35 -8.73 26.59
CA ALA A 116 -14.50 -8.24 25.84
C ALA A 116 -15.61 -9.30 25.69
N TYR A 117 -15.26 -10.57 25.48
CA TYR A 117 -16.20 -11.69 25.45
C TYR A 117 -16.93 -11.83 26.79
N VAL A 118 -16.21 -11.81 27.91
CA VAL A 118 -16.79 -11.85 29.26
C VAL A 118 -17.73 -10.66 29.48
N GLN A 119 -17.29 -9.44 29.15
CA GLN A 119 -18.13 -8.24 29.29
C GLN A 119 -19.43 -8.33 28.48
N ALA A 120 -19.38 -8.83 27.25
CA ALA A 120 -20.57 -9.03 26.41
C ALA A 120 -21.53 -10.06 27.03
N VAL A 121 -21.03 -11.18 27.56
CA VAL A 121 -21.87 -12.18 28.25
C VAL A 121 -22.53 -11.60 29.51
N VAL A 122 -21.76 -10.90 30.34
CA VAL A 122 -22.24 -10.28 31.60
C VAL A 122 -23.32 -9.23 31.32
N LYS A 123 -23.17 -8.44 30.25
CA LYS A 123 -24.09 -7.36 29.91
C LYS A 123 -25.36 -7.85 29.20
N GLU A 124 -25.22 -8.75 28.23
CA GLU A 124 -26.28 -9.05 27.26
C GLU A 124 -26.96 -10.43 27.47
N VAL A 125 -26.34 -11.36 28.20
CA VAL A 125 -26.83 -12.75 28.31
C VAL A 125 -27.14 -13.14 29.76
N GLU A 126 -26.21 -12.90 30.69
CA GLU A 126 -26.34 -13.25 32.12
C GLU A 126 -27.62 -12.72 32.80
N PRO A 127 -28.13 -11.49 32.53
CA PRO A 127 -29.34 -11.00 33.18
C PRO A 127 -30.62 -11.78 32.81
N HIS A 128 -30.60 -12.52 31.69
CA HIS A 128 -31.79 -13.13 31.08
C HIS A 128 -31.96 -14.61 31.43
N LEU A 129 -30.95 -15.20 32.08
CA LEU A 129 -31.01 -16.54 32.67
C LEU A 129 -31.60 -16.43 34.08
N LYS A 130 -32.72 -17.10 34.35
CA LYS A 130 -33.56 -16.82 35.53
C LYS A 130 -33.30 -17.72 36.76
N SER A 131 -33.52 -19.04 36.69
CA SER A 131 -33.23 -19.96 37.81
C SER A 131 -33.19 -21.44 37.43
N ALA A 132 -32.93 -22.31 38.42
CA ALA A 132 -32.41 -23.67 38.25
C ALA A 132 -33.42 -24.75 37.79
N ALA A 133 -33.50 -24.93 36.47
CA ALA A 133 -33.41 -26.26 35.85
C ALA A 133 -32.43 -26.16 34.67
N PRO A 134 -31.95 -27.26 34.06
CA PRO A 134 -30.69 -27.26 33.31
C PRO A 134 -30.65 -26.40 32.03
N TYR A 135 -31.79 -25.99 31.50
CA TYR A 135 -31.90 -25.27 30.22
C TYR A 135 -32.68 -23.96 30.38
N PHE A 136 -32.73 -23.15 29.31
CA PHE A 136 -33.29 -21.80 29.29
C PHE A 136 -34.66 -21.72 29.98
N ASP A 137 -34.86 -20.64 30.73
CA ASP A 137 -36.04 -20.38 31.58
C ASP A 137 -36.41 -21.48 32.61
N GLY A 138 -35.46 -22.35 32.97
CA GLY A 138 -35.72 -23.44 33.92
C GLY A 138 -36.41 -24.63 33.25
N SER A 139 -36.21 -24.81 31.95
CA SER A 139 -36.69 -25.99 31.23
C SER A 139 -35.92 -27.26 31.65
N LYS A 140 -36.65 -28.37 31.75
CA LYS A 140 -36.09 -29.73 31.95
C LYS A 140 -35.65 -30.40 30.65
N LYS A 141 -35.97 -29.80 29.50
CA LYS A 141 -35.62 -30.26 28.14
C LYS A 141 -34.86 -29.17 27.40
N ILE A 142 -34.08 -29.55 26.39
CA ILE A 142 -33.49 -28.59 25.44
C ILE A 142 -34.59 -27.71 24.84
N THR A 143 -34.36 -26.41 24.83
CA THR A 143 -35.16 -25.40 24.13
C THR A 143 -34.45 -24.99 22.84
N LEU A 144 -35.08 -24.13 22.04
CA LEU A 144 -34.45 -23.56 20.86
C LEU A 144 -33.18 -22.75 21.19
N VAL A 145 -33.03 -22.21 22.41
CA VAL A 145 -31.80 -21.47 22.78
C VAL A 145 -30.59 -22.39 22.75
N GLU A 146 -30.67 -23.58 23.35
CA GLU A 146 -29.59 -24.57 23.32
C GLU A 146 -29.39 -25.18 21.93
N VAL A 147 -30.46 -25.37 21.17
CA VAL A 147 -30.38 -25.81 19.76
C VAL A 147 -29.51 -24.86 18.94
N LEU A 148 -29.69 -23.54 19.11
CA LEU A 148 -29.01 -22.53 18.30
C LEU A 148 -27.60 -22.17 18.81
N THR A 149 -27.37 -22.21 20.13
CA THR A 149 -26.10 -21.82 20.76
C THR A 149 -25.18 -23.00 21.13
N GLY A 150 -25.72 -24.18 21.43
CA GLY A 150 -24.97 -25.35 21.92
C GLY A 150 -23.72 -25.72 21.09
N PRO A 151 -23.78 -25.77 19.74
CA PRO A 151 -22.61 -26.03 18.90
C PRO A 151 -21.48 -25.00 19.02
N PHE A 152 -21.79 -23.77 19.46
CA PHE A 152 -20.83 -22.68 19.66
C PHE A 152 -20.25 -22.73 21.08
N LEU A 153 -21.07 -23.07 22.07
CA LEU A 153 -20.61 -23.34 23.44
C LEU A 153 -19.63 -24.52 23.48
N LEU A 154 -19.92 -25.62 22.78
CA LEU A 154 -18.97 -26.73 22.65
C LEU A 154 -17.59 -26.28 22.16
N ARG A 155 -17.57 -25.41 21.15
CA ARG A 155 -16.34 -24.84 20.56
C ARG A 155 -15.58 -23.96 21.55
N LEU A 156 -16.27 -23.13 22.33
CA LEU A 156 -15.71 -22.32 23.41
C LEU A 156 -15.00 -23.20 24.46
N PHE A 157 -15.71 -24.17 25.02
CA PHE A 157 -15.17 -25.00 26.11
C PHE A 157 -14.09 -25.98 25.64
N SER A 158 -14.19 -26.54 24.43
CA SER A 158 -13.08 -27.31 23.85
C SER A 158 -11.83 -26.44 23.64
N ALA A 159 -11.95 -25.24 23.08
CA ALA A 159 -10.78 -24.38 22.89
C ALA A 159 -10.08 -24.03 24.22
N ALA A 160 -10.85 -23.73 25.27
CA ALA A 160 -10.31 -23.47 26.60
C ALA A 160 -9.63 -24.71 27.21
N LYS A 161 -10.27 -25.89 27.09
CA LYS A 161 -9.73 -27.19 27.54
C LYS A 161 -8.36 -27.52 26.93
N TYR A 162 -8.12 -27.15 25.67
CA TYR A 162 -6.85 -27.38 24.98
C TYR A 162 -5.91 -26.17 24.97
N GLY A 163 -6.16 -25.15 25.79
CA GLY A 163 -5.28 -23.97 25.91
C GLY A 163 -5.18 -23.11 24.64
N LEU A 164 -6.21 -23.14 23.79
CA LEU A 164 -6.27 -22.39 22.52
C LEU A 164 -6.83 -20.97 22.69
N VAL A 165 -7.31 -20.65 23.87
CA VAL A 165 -7.77 -19.32 24.30
C VAL A 165 -7.27 -19.08 25.72
N PRO A 166 -7.19 -17.82 26.20
CA PRO A 166 -6.66 -17.53 27.54
C PRO A 166 -7.40 -18.31 28.64
N SER A 167 -6.64 -18.87 29.58
CA SER A 167 -7.18 -19.64 30.70
C SER A 167 -8.08 -18.81 31.61
N THR A 168 -7.88 -17.48 31.62
CA THR A 168 -8.70 -16.49 32.33
C THR A 168 -10.14 -16.45 31.83
N LEU A 169 -10.42 -16.80 30.56
CA LEU A 169 -11.74 -16.66 29.95
C LEU A 169 -12.82 -17.48 30.68
N VAL A 170 -12.56 -18.78 30.92
CA VAL A 170 -13.53 -19.66 31.59
C VAL A 170 -13.66 -19.31 33.07
N THR A 171 -12.56 -18.97 33.74
CA THR A 171 -12.56 -18.53 35.15
C THR A 171 -13.37 -17.25 35.33
N GLN A 172 -13.14 -16.22 34.51
CA GLN A 172 -13.90 -14.97 34.57
C GLN A 172 -15.38 -15.16 34.21
N LEU A 173 -15.72 -16.07 33.29
CA LEU A 173 -17.12 -16.43 33.03
C LEU A 173 -17.76 -17.08 34.26
N ALA A 174 -17.07 -17.99 34.96
CA ALA A 174 -17.60 -18.63 36.17
C ALA A 174 -17.81 -17.63 37.32
N GLU A 175 -16.89 -16.67 37.49
CA GLU A 175 -16.96 -15.64 38.54
C GLU A 175 -17.99 -14.55 38.25
N ARG A 176 -18.05 -14.06 37.00
CA ARG A 176 -18.80 -12.85 36.63
C ARG A 176 -20.13 -13.14 35.94
N ALA A 177 -20.28 -14.32 35.33
CA ALA A 177 -21.49 -14.80 34.68
C ALA A 177 -21.84 -16.24 35.13
N PRO A 178 -22.09 -16.46 36.44
CA PRO A 178 -22.27 -17.79 37.01
C PRO A 178 -23.47 -18.53 36.43
N LYS A 179 -24.56 -17.84 36.05
CA LYS A 179 -25.72 -18.51 35.45
C LYS A 179 -25.44 -18.96 34.02
N PHE A 180 -24.78 -18.13 33.21
CA PHE A 180 -24.31 -18.49 31.88
C PHE A 180 -23.40 -19.71 31.95
N SER A 181 -22.47 -19.73 32.91
CA SER A 181 -21.54 -20.84 33.09
C SER A 181 -22.25 -22.14 33.46
N ALA A 182 -23.19 -22.10 34.41
CA ALA A 182 -24.00 -23.27 34.79
C ALA A 182 -24.89 -23.77 33.63
N TRP A 183 -25.56 -22.86 32.93
CA TRP A 183 -26.41 -23.14 31.76
C TRP A 183 -25.61 -23.73 30.59
N ALA A 184 -24.46 -23.15 30.28
CA ALA A 184 -23.61 -23.62 29.20
C ALA A 184 -23.03 -25.00 29.52
N GLN A 185 -22.60 -25.25 30.75
CA GLN A 185 -22.12 -26.56 31.19
C GLN A 185 -23.21 -27.63 31.10
N ALA A 186 -24.44 -27.33 31.51
CA ALA A 186 -25.59 -28.23 31.34
C ALA A 186 -25.90 -28.50 29.86
N THR A 187 -25.82 -27.47 29.02
CA THR A 187 -26.04 -27.54 27.56
C THR A 187 -25.03 -28.46 26.88
N ILE A 188 -23.73 -28.25 27.09
CA ILE A 188 -22.68 -29.06 26.46
C ILE A 188 -22.57 -30.49 27.02
N SER A 189 -23.22 -30.77 28.16
CA SER A 189 -23.30 -32.11 28.74
C SER A 189 -24.47 -32.95 28.19
N ASN A 190 -25.34 -32.38 27.35
CA ASN A 190 -26.50 -33.11 26.82
C ASN A 190 -26.09 -34.03 25.64
N PRO A 191 -26.47 -35.33 25.64
CA PRO A 191 -26.16 -36.27 24.56
C PRO A 191 -26.59 -35.79 23.15
N THR A 192 -27.68 -35.04 23.06
CA THR A 192 -28.19 -34.49 21.80
C THR A 192 -27.27 -33.39 21.24
N VAL A 193 -26.66 -32.58 22.11
CA VAL A 193 -25.78 -31.45 21.75
C VAL A 193 -24.41 -31.94 21.27
N ILE A 194 -23.88 -33.00 21.90
CA ILE A 194 -22.61 -33.62 21.50
C ILE A 194 -22.72 -34.61 20.34
N SER A 195 -23.94 -34.97 19.91
CA SER A 195 -24.24 -36.09 19.01
C SER A 195 -23.38 -36.20 17.74
N ILE A 196 -23.01 -35.08 17.12
CA ILE A 196 -22.16 -35.02 15.93
C ILE A 196 -20.81 -34.30 16.16
N TYR A 197 -20.51 -33.92 17.39
CA TYR A 197 -19.38 -33.05 17.68
C TYR A 197 -18.07 -33.84 17.79
N ASN A 198 -17.29 -33.81 16.71
CA ASN A 198 -15.93 -34.35 16.71
C ASN A 198 -14.95 -33.31 17.30
N GLU A 199 -14.69 -33.43 18.61
CA GLU A 199 -13.81 -32.50 19.34
C GLU A 199 -12.40 -32.46 18.73
N ASP A 200 -11.78 -33.60 18.45
CA ASP A 200 -10.41 -33.67 17.92
C ASP A 200 -10.26 -32.94 16.59
N LYS A 201 -11.21 -33.14 15.66
CA LYS A 201 -11.21 -32.48 14.34
C LYS A 201 -11.44 -30.98 14.46
N VAL A 202 -12.29 -30.53 15.38
CA VAL A 202 -12.54 -29.11 15.64
C VAL A 202 -11.32 -28.45 16.30
N VAL A 203 -10.70 -29.11 17.27
CA VAL A 203 -9.49 -28.66 17.96
C VAL A 203 -8.29 -28.61 17.02
N ALA A 204 -8.15 -29.58 16.12
CA ALA A 204 -7.15 -29.54 15.05
C ALA A 204 -7.37 -28.33 14.12
N GLY A 205 -8.61 -28.08 13.69
CA GLY A 205 -8.96 -26.90 12.88
C GLY A 205 -8.75 -25.56 13.62
N PHE A 206 -8.94 -25.52 14.94
CA PHE A 206 -8.58 -24.33 15.74
C PHE A 206 -7.08 -24.17 15.90
N LYS A 207 -6.32 -25.24 16.12
CA LYS A 207 -4.84 -25.19 16.12
C LYS A 207 -4.33 -24.69 14.78
N GLU A 208 -4.83 -25.20 13.66
CA GLU A 208 -4.50 -24.72 12.31
C GLU A 208 -4.89 -23.25 12.11
N ARG A 209 -6.11 -22.85 12.51
CA ARG A 209 -6.60 -21.46 12.35
C ARG A 209 -5.83 -20.46 13.22
N ILE A 210 -5.51 -20.81 14.46
CA ILE A 210 -4.77 -19.96 15.39
C ILE A 210 -3.30 -19.92 15.01
N ALA A 211 -2.71 -21.06 14.63
CA ALA A 211 -1.37 -21.09 14.04
C ALA A 211 -1.33 -20.22 12.78
N LYS A 212 -2.32 -20.30 11.89
CA LYS A 212 -2.43 -19.42 10.71
C LYS A 212 -2.62 -17.95 11.11
N ALA A 213 -3.41 -17.63 12.12
CA ALA A 213 -3.55 -16.24 12.60
C ALA A 213 -2.25 -15.68 13.24
N ARG A 214 -1.44 -16.56 13.85
CA ARG A 214 -0.13 -16.23 14.47
C ARG A 214 1.08 -16.40 13.54
N ALA A 215 0.89 -16.99 12.35
CA ALA A 215 1.90 -17.20 11.31
C ALA A 215 1.56 -16.46 9.99
N ALA A 216 0.43 -15.76 9.94
CA ALA A 216 0.05 -14.83 8.88
C ALA A 216 0.73 -13.47 9.12
N ASP A 217 2.05 -13.51 9.06
CA ASP A 217 2.97 -12.40 9.18
C ASP A 217 4.26 -12.78 8.44
N MET A 218 4.82 -11.97 7.52
CA MET A 218 4.35 -10.67 7.00
C MET A 218 4.95 -10.32 5.62
N CYS A 219 5.24 -9.07 5.18
CA CYS A 219 6.08 -8.68 4.02
C CYS A 219 7.16 -7.59 4.31
N GLY A 220 8.31 -7.59 3.62
CA GLY A 220 9.37 -6.56 3.68
C GLY A 220 10.75 -7.10 4.09
N ILE A 221 11.81 -6.34 3.79
CA ILE A 221 13.21 -6.68 4.10
C ILE A 221 13.68 -5.96 5.37
N VAL A 222 14.40 -6.70 6.23
CA VAL A 222 15.37 -6.14 7.19
C VAL A 222 16.67 -6.94 7.07
N ALA A 223 17.82 -6.29 6.95
CA ALA A 223 19.10 -6.97 6.95
C ALA A 223 20.14 -6.22 7.78
N VAL A 224 21.05 -6.95 8.41
CA VAL A 224 22.14 -6.39 9.22
C VAL A 224 23.43 -7.07 8.83
N VAL A 225 24.46 -6.30 8.51
CA VAL A 225 25.80 -6.78 8.15
C VAL A 225 26.88 -6.14 9.02
N SER A 226 27.85 -6.95 9.42
CA SER A 226 29.01 -6.53 10.19
C SER A 226 30.00 -5.78 9.31
N ALA A 227 30.21 -4.48 9.59
CA ALA A 227 31.22 -3.69 8.88
C ALA A 227 32.64 -4.16 9.20
N SER A 228 32.94 -4.57 10.44
CA SER A 228 34.28 -5.02 10.82
C SER A 228 34.61 -6.45 10.41
N GLY A 229 33.63 -7.23 9.95
CA GLY A 229 33.77 -8.67 9.77
C GLY A 229 33.84 -9.44 11.10
N ALA A 230 33.55 -8.81 12.24
CA ALA A 230 33.30 -9.52 13.50
C ALA A 230 31.92 -10.19 13.49
N PRO A 231 31.71 -11.33 14.16
CA PRO A 231 30.38 -11.94 14.30
C PRO A 231 29.36 -11.00 14.95
N LEU A 232 28.13 -11.00 14.42
CA LEU A 232 27.01 -10.24 14.96
C LEU A 232 26.52 -10.82 16.29
N ALA A 233 26.11 -9.93 17.20
CA ALA A 233 25.73 -10.24 18.57
C ALA A 233 24.57 -11.28 18.65
N PRO A 234 24.58 -12.23 19.61
CA PRO A 234 23.51 -13.21 19.77
C PRO A 234 22.10 -12.63 19.99
N ALA A 235 21.99 -11.46 20.63
CA ALA A 235 20.71 -10.80 20.90
C ALA A 235 20.01 -10.25 19.64
N LEU A 236 20.71 -10.19 18.50
CA LEU A 236 20.21 -9.57 17.26
C LEU A 236 18.88 -10.15 16.76
N THR A 237 18.63 -11.44 16.97
CA THR A 237 17.40 -12.10 16.52
C THR A 237 16.14 -11.45 17.12
N GLY A 238 16.18 -11.05 18.40
CA GLY A 238 15.03 -10.37 19.03
C GLY A 238 14.74 -9.00 18.44
N SER A 239 15.79 -8.23 18.09
CA SER A 239 15.63 -6.97 17.37
C SER A 239 15.14 -7.18 15.93
N LEU A 240 15.57 -8.27 15.26
CA LEU A 240 15.07 -8.64 13.92
C LEU A 240 13.57 -8.99 13.97
N ASP A 241 13.13 -9.87 14.88
CA ASP A 241 11.70 -10.18 15.07
C ASP A 241 10.89 -8.90 15.34
N ALA A 242 11.33 -8.04 16.28
CA ALA A 242 10.64 -6.78 16.60
C ALA A 242 10.69 -5.72 15.47
N ALA A 243 11.61 -5.85 14.51
CA ALA A 243 11.68 -5.04 13.30
C ALA A 243 10.75 -5.59 12.21
N LEU A 244 10.66 -6.92 12.08
CA LEU A 244 9.63 -7.57 11.28
C LEU A 244 8.23 -7.18 11.79
N ASP A 245 8.00 -7.14 13.11
CA ASP A 245 6.72 -6.70 13.71
C ASP A 245 6.32 -5.25 13.32
N ARG A 246 7.27 -4.40 12.94
CA ARG A 246 7.02 -3.02 12.47
C ARG A 246 6.83 -2.93 10.97
N LEU A 247 7.38 -3.89 10.24
CA LEU A 247 7.01 -4.19 8.88
C LEU A 247 5.91 -5.25 8.93
N THR A 248 4.74 -4.93 9.55
CA THR A 248 3.58 -5.85 9.70
C THR A 248 2.29 -5.45 8.95
N HIS A 249 2.40 -4.43 8.09
CA HIS A 249 1.40 -3.99 7.13
C HIS A 249 1.59 -4.52 5.69
N ARG A 250 2.83 -4.52 5.17
CA ARG A 250 3.19 -4.84 3.76
C ARG A 250 2.76 -6.19 3.17
N GLY A 251 2.27 -7.18 3.92
CA GLY A 251 1.86 -8.48 3.36
C GLY A 251 1.82 -9.71 4.26
N PRO A 252 0.78 -9.88 5.11
CA PRO A 252 0.65 -10.84 6.22
C PRO A 252 0.58 -12.33 5.83
N ASP A 253 1.51 -12.89 5.05
CA ASP A 253 1.45 -14.30 4.63
C ASP A 253 2.61 -15.20 5.15
N SER A 254 3.86 -14.73 5.25
CA SER A 254 4.97 -15.56 5.79
C SER A 254 6.18 -14.75 6.29
N ARG A 255 6.96 -15.26 7.24
CA ARG A 255 8.20 -14.63 7.75
C ARG A 255 9.34 -15.61 7.90
N GLY A 256 10.56 -15.11 7.81
CA GLY A 256 11.79 -15.87 8.01
C GLY A 256 12.96 -15.01 8.46
N ILE A 257 13.83 -15.58 9.28
CA ILE A 257 15.12 -14.98 9.68
C ILE A 257 16.20 -16.01 9.41
N HIS A 258 17.29 -15.57 8.77
CA HIS A 258 18.46 -16.38 8.48
C HIS A 258 19.73 -15.64 8.93
N LEU A 259 20.47 -16.25 9.86
CA LEU A 259 21.84 -15.83 10.17
C LEU A 259 22.79 -16.64 9.29
N SER A 260 23.70 -15.94 8.62
CA SER A 260 24.82 -16.54 7.89
C SER A 260 25.66 -17.48 8.78
N PRO A 261 26.30 -18.53 8.22
CA PRO A 261 27.09 -19.49 9.01
C PRO A 261 28.24 -18.86 9.83
N ASP A 262 28.88 -17.82 9.30
CA ASP A 262 29.94 -17.07 10.00
C ASP A 262 29.40 -15.94 10.89
N ARG A 263 28.07 -15.79 10.94
CA ARG A 263 27.30 -14.78 11.67
C ARG A 263 27.65 -13.34 11.31
N ARG A 264 28.23 -13.07 10.12
CA ARG A 264 28.57 -11.69 9.70
C ARG A 264 27.41 -10.93 9.08
N ALA A 265 26.41 -11.65 8.57
CA ALA A 265 25.15 -11.09 8.11
C ALA A 265 23.95 -11.82 8.73
N ALA A 266 22.88 -11.07 8.98
CA ALA A 266 21.56 -11.60 9.27
C ALA A 266 20.56 -10.98 8.29
N LEU A 267 19.82 -11.82 7.58
CA LEU A 267 18.78 -11.41 6.65
C LEU A 267 17.45 -11.84 7.25
N ALA A 268 16.51 -10.91 7.34
CA ALA A 268 15.14 -11.16 7.76
C ALA A 268 14.22 -10.69 6.65
N HIS A 269 13.23 -11.51 6.36
CA HIS A 269 12.22 -11.24 5.36
C HIS A 269 10.88 -11.55 5.95
N CYS A 270 9.93 -10.73 5.58
CA CYS A 270 8.57 -11.16 5.53
C CYS A 270 8.16 -11.18 4.05
N ARG A 271 7.29 -12.11 3.62
CA ARG A 271 6.69 -12.25 2.28
C ARG A 271 5.16 -12.03 2.19
N LEU A 272 4.73 -11.09 1.32
CA LEU A 272 3.39 -11.08 0.70
C LEU A 272 3.38 -12.17 -0.39
N SER A 273 2.56 -13.20 -0.25
CA SER A 273 2.50 -14.28 -1.25
C SER A 273 1.65 -13.84 -2.43
N ILE A 274 2.32 -13.49 -3.55
CA ILE A 274 1.73 -13.11 -4.84
C ILE A 274 1.96 -14.17 -5.91
N ASN A 275 3.21 -14.58 -6.15
CA ASN A 275 3.59 -15.68 -7.05
C ASN A 275 4.19 -16.83 -6.22
N ASP A 276 3.81 -18.08 -6.52
CA ASP A 276 4.03 -19.27 -5.68
C ASP A 276 3.44 -19.11 -4.26
N LEU A 277 2.17 -19.49 -4.07
CA LEU A 277 1.51 -19.40 -2.76
C LEU A 277 1.95 -20.50 -1.76
N SER A 278 2.87 -21.38 -2.14
CA SER A 278 3.34 -22.45 -1.27
C SER A 278 4.41 -21.98 -0.27
N PRO A 279 4.69 -22.76 0.79
CA PRO A 279 5.82 -22.52 1.69
C PRO A 279 7.20 -22.58 1.01
N ALA A 280 7.30 -23.09 -0.23
CA ALA A 280 8.58 -23.17 -0.93
C ALA A 280 9.10 -21.79 -1.36
N GLY A 281 8.20 -20.83 -1.61
CA GLY A 281 8.57 -19.45 -1.92
C GLY A 281 8.92 -18.58 -0.70
N THR A 282 8.89 -19.12 0.53
CA THR A 282 9.31 -18.38 1.73
C THR A 282 10.79 -18.01 1.66
N GLN A 283 11.12 -16.77 2.02
CA GLN A 283 12.49 -16.26 2.11
C GLN A 283 12.86 -16.01 3.59
N PRO A 284 14.16 -15.86 3.97
CA PRO A 284 15.33 -15.73 3.12
C PRO A 284 15.63 -16.92 2.21
N LEU A 285 15.99 -16.62 0.97
CA LEU A 285 16.46 -17.58 -0.03
C LEU A 285 17.88 -18.01 0.35
N VAL A 286 18.17 -19.31 0.36
CA VAL A 286 19.49 -19.84 0.74
C VAL A 286 19.97 -20.85 -0.29
N SER A 287 21.17 -20.60 -0.82
CA SER A 287 21.83 -21.47 -1.81
C SER A 287 22.04 -22.89 -1.28
N ALA A 288 22.16 -23.88 -2.17
CA ALA A 288 22.39 -25.27 -1.78
C ALA A 288 23.63 -25.49 -0.89
N SER A 289 24.62 -24.60 -0.97
CA SER A 289 25.84 -24.61 -0.13
C SER A 289 25.67 -23.98 1.26
N GLY A 290 24.59 -23.22 1.50
CA GLY A 290 24.42 -22.40 2.71
C GLY A 290 25.24 -21.10 2.74
N ASN A 291 26.21 -20.91 1.84
CA ASN A 291 27.16 -19.79 1.91
C ASN A 291 26.63 -18.48 1.31
N VAL A 292 25.67 -18.56 0.39
CA VAL A 292 25.00 -17.38 -0.21
C VAL A 292 23.53 -17.39 0.17
N CYS A 293 23.02 -16.25 0.65
CA CYS A 293 21.63 -16.04 0.98
C CYS A 293 21.13 -14.66 0.52
N ALA A 294 19.83 -14.55 0.21
CA ALA A 294 19.21 -13.36 -0.36
C ALA A 294 17.81 -13.13 0.19
N VAL A 295 17.38 -11.86 0.16
CA VAL A 295 15.99 -11.43 0.39
C VAL A 295 15.59 -10.41 -0.68
N VAL A 296 14.35 -10.51 -1.16
CA VAL A 296 13.81 -9.81 -2.33
C VAL A 296 12.40 -9.33 -2.00
N ASN A 297 12.21 -8.00 -1.94
CA ASN A 297 10.89 -7.36 -1.82
C ASN A 297 10.58 -6.70 -3.17
N GLY A 298 9.63 -7.28 -3.90
CA GLY A 298 9.29 -6.89 -5.26
C GLY A 298 8.94 -8.10 -6.14
N GLU A 299 8.94 -7.90 -7.45
CA GLU A 299 8.50 -8.87 -8.47
C GLU A 299 9.43 -8.84 -9.70
N ILE A 300 9.82 -10.01 -10.21
CA ILE A 300 10.64 -10.17 -11.43
C ILE A 300 9.79 -10.75 -12.57
N TYR A 301 9.36 -9.93 -13.52
CA TYR A 301 8.32 -10.28 -14.50
C TYR A 301 8.73 -11.28 -15.59
N ASP A 302 10.01 -11.45 -15.88
CA ASP A 302 10.52 -12.42 -16.88
C ASP A 302 11.23 -13.64 -16.25
N TYR A 303 10.89 -13.94 -15.00
CA TYR A 303 11.43 -15.07 -14.23
C TYR A 303 11.37 -16.42 -14.97
N ASP A 304 10.30 -16.74 -15.70
CA ASP A 304 10.18 -17.97 -16.48
C ASP A 304 11.30 -18.14 -17.52
N ALA A 305 11.65 -17.06 -18.22
CA ALA A 305 12.71 -17.06 -19.22
C ALA A 305 14.10 -17.28 -18.57
N HIS A 306 14.33 -16.67 -17.41
CA HIS A 306 15.55 -16.89 -16.64
C HIS A 306 15.64 -18.31 -16.06
N ARG A 307 14.54 -18.89 -15.57
CA ARG A 307 14.49 -20.29 -15.12
C ARG A 307 14.82 -21.26 -16.27
N ALA A 308 14.29 -21.01 -17.46
CA ALA A 308 14.60 -21.80 -18.65
C ALA A 308 16.08 -21.66 -19.10
N ALA A 309 16.68 -20.48 -18.91
CA ALA A 309 18.09 -20.22 -19.23
C ALA A 309 19.08 -20.81 -18.20
N LEU A 310 18.63 -21.20 -17.01
CA LEU A 310 19.46 -21.75 -15.92
C LEU A 310 19.07 -23.19 -15.53
N PRO A 311 19.03 -24.16 -16.48
CA PRO A 311 18.49 -25.51 -16.24
C PRO A 311 19.32 -26.35 -15.25
N THR A 312 20.56 -25.95 -14.96
CA THR A 312 21.44 -26.59 -13.98
C THR A 312 21.26 -26.06 -12.56
N TYR A 313 20.52 -24.96 -12.36
CA TYR A 313 20.22 -24.45 -11.03
C TYR A 313 19.06 -25.25 -10.41
N PRO A 314 19.21 -25.83 -9.20
CA PRO A 314 18.20 -26.69 -8.60
C PRO A 314 17.11 -25.85 -7.91
N PHE A 315 16.26 -25.18 -8.71
CA PHE A 315 15.13 -24.40 -8.22
C PHE A 315 14.23 -25.23 -7.28
N ARG A 316 13.88 -24.64 -6.13
CA ARG A 316 13.06 -25.28 -5.09
C ARG A 316 11.62 -24.79 -5.06
N SER A 317 11.38 -23.62 -5.66
CA SER A 317 10.11 -22.91 -5.70
C SER A 317 9.75 -22.52 -7.14
N THR A 318 8.51 -22.06 -7.33
CA THR A 318 8.08 -21.35 -8.53
C THR A 318 8.04 -19.83 -8.34
N SER A 319 8.50 -19.32 -7.19
CA SER A 319 8.60 -17.88 -6.95
C SER A 319 9.63 -17.25 -7.88
N ASP A 320 9.22 -16.17 -8.53
CA ASP A 320 10.05 -15.19 -9.24
C ASP A 320 11.35 -14.83 -8.48
N SER A 321 11.24 -14.61 -7.17
CA SER A 321 12.33 -14.17 -6.30
C SER A 321 13.52 -15.14 -6.27
N GLU A 322 13.31 -16.45 -6.48
CA GLU A 322 14.41 -17.42 -6.49
C GLU A 322 15.37 -17.22 -7.68
N VAL A 323 14.89 -16.61 -8.77
CA VAL A 323 15.72 -16.24 -9.94
C VAL A 323 16.82 -15.25 -9.58
N VAL A 324 16.59 -14.35 -8.62
CA VAL A 324 17.62 -13.40 -8.16
C VAL A 324 18.85 -14.13 -7.62
N LEU A 325 18.63 -15.16 -6.78
CA LEU A 325 19.73 -15.96 -6.22
C LEU A 325 20.41 -16.82 -7.30
N ALA A 326 19.64 -17.38 -8.23
CA ALA A 326 20.17 -18.17 -9.34
C ALA A 326 21.06 -17.33 -10.28
N LEU A 327 20.60 -16.15 -10.70
CA LEU A 327 21.37 -15.21 -11.52
C LEU A 327 22.60 -14.69 -10.77
N TYR A 328 22.49 -14.34 -9.48
CA TYR A 328 23.64 -13.88 -8.70
C TYR A 328 24.74 -14.96 -8.58
N LEU A 329 24.36 -16.23 -8.45
CA LEU A 329 25.33 -17.33 -8.42
C LEU A 329 26.04 -17.55 -9.77
N ALA A 330 25.41 -17.17 -10.89
CA ALA A 330 25.98 -17.26 -12.24
C ALA A 330 26.79 -16.01 -12.66
N HIS A 331 26.35 -14.82 -12.26
CA HIS A 331 26.86 -13.53 -12.79
C HIS A 331 27.39 -12.56 -11.72
N GLY A 332 27.28 -12.89 -10.43
CA GLY A 332 27.59 -11.97 -9.34
C GLY A 332 26.68 -10.73 -9.38
N PRO A 333 27.19 -9.52 -9.02
CA PRO A 333 26.40 -8.28 -9.05
C PRO A 333 25.82 -7.92 -10.44
N ALA A 334 26.44 -8.36 -11.54
CA ALA A 334 25.91 -8.15 -12.90
C ALA A 334 24.55 -8.82 -13.15
N ALA A 335 24.13 -9.74 -12.26
CA ALA A 335 22.76 -10.28 -12.23
C ALA A 335 21.67 -9.20 -12.28
N LEU A 336 21.92 -8.02 -11.70
CA LEU A 336 20.96 -6.91 -11.63
C LEU A 336 20.60 -6.33 -13.01
N GLU A 337 21.52 -6.38 -13.98
CA GLU A 337 21.29 -5.89 -15.34
C GLU A 337 20.22 -6.73 -16.05
N HIS A 338 20.18 -8.04 -15.78
CA HIS A 338 19.26 -8.98 -16.39
C HIS A 338 17.81 -8.87 -15.89
N LEU A 339 17.58 -8.39 -14.67
CA LEU A 339 16.25 -8.42 -14.04
C LEU A 339 15.28 -7.41 -14.68
N ARG A 340 14.14 -7.88 -15.22
CA ARG A 340 12.98 -7.01 -15.54
C ARG A 340 11.99 -7.03 -14.38
N GLY A 341 12.09 -6.05 -13.48
CA GLY A 341 11.22 -6.01 -12.32
C GLY A 341 11.26 -4.69 -11.56
N GLU A 342 10.46 -4.66 -10.50
CA GLU A 342 10.43 -3.65 -9.45
C GLU A 342 10.84 -4.33 -8.15
N PHE A 343 11.94 -3.89 -7.53
CA PHE A 343 12.60 -4.68 -6.49
C PHE A 343 13.50 -3.86 -5.56
N SER A 344 13.62 -4.38 -4.34
CA SER A 344 14.67 -4.08 -3.37
C SER A 344 15.26 -5.42 -2.94
N ILE A 345 16.58 -5.55 -2.96
CA ILE A 345 17.29 -6.81 -2.80
C ILE A 345 18.41 -6.64 -1.79
N CYS A 346 18.58 -7.60 -0.88
CA CYS A 346 19.78 -7.74 -0.06
C CYS A 346 20.36 -9.16 -0.22
N ILE A 347 21.64 -9.27 -0.58
CA ILE A 347 22.35 -10.55 -0.76
C ILE A 347 23.60 -10.55 0.13
N TYR A 348 23.83 -11.64 0.85
CA TYR A 348 25.12 -11.93 1.47
C TYR A 348 25.81 -13.10 0.79
N ASP A 349 27.07 -12.91 0.40
CA ASP A 349 27.94 -13.94 -0.16
C ASP A 349 29.10 -14.24 0.80
N GLY A 350 28.93 -15.26 1.62
CA GLY A 350 29.96 -15.74 2.55
C GLY A 350 31.21 -16.34 1.88
N ARG A 351 31.21 -16.55 0.55
CA ARG A 351 32.39 -17.06 -0.18
C ARG A 351 33.50 -16.01 -0.29
N ASN A 352 33.11 -14.73 -0.36
CA ASN A 352 34.01 -13.57 -0.47
C ASN A 352 33.78 -12.52 0.64
N GLY A 353 32.75 -12.70 1.47
CA GLY A 353 32.38 -11.79 2.55
C GLY A 353 31.75 -10.48 2.07
N ALA A 354 31.20 -10.46 0.85
CA ALA A 354 30.53 -9.30 0.29
C ALA A 354 29.03 -9.30 0.64
N PHE A 355 28.48 -8.11 0.87
CA PHE A 355 27.06 -7.87 0.99
C PHE A 355 26.62 -6.87 -0.07
N ILE A 356 25.54 -7.19 -0.80
CA ILE A 356 24.98 -6.37 -1.87
C ILE A 356 23.59 -5.89 -1.46
N ALA A 357 23.37 -4.58 -1.46
CA ALA A 357 22.05 -3.97 -1.27
C ALA A 357 21.67 -3.20 -2.54
N ALA A 358 20.68 -3.69 -3.29
CA ALA A 358 20.30 -3.17 -4.60
C ALA A 358 18.85 -2.68 -4.63
N ARG A 359 18.59 -1.67 -5.47
CA ARG A 359 17.24 -1.13 -5.71
C ARG A 359 16.98 -1.08 -7.22
N ASP A 360 15.72 -1.23 -7.62
CA ASP A 360 15.33 -1.22 -9.03
C ASP A 360 15.64 0.11 -9.74
N ARG A 361 15.50 0.09 -11.07
CA ARG A 361 15.87 1.17 -11.99
C ARG A 361 15.25 2.53 -11.65
N TYR A 362 14.03 2.56 -11.12
CA TYR A 362 13.30 3.81 -10.78
C TYR A 362 13.15 4.02 -9.27
N GLY A 363 13.47 3.01 -8.47
CA GLY A 363 13.29 3.02 -7.02
C GLY A 363 11.84 2.76 -6.61
N ILE A 364 11.09 1.96 -7.39
CA ILE A 364 9.69 1.62 -7.11
C ILE A 364 9.57 1.01 -5.71
N LYS A 365 10.39 -0.01 -5.40
CA LYS A 365 10.45 -0.57 -4.05
C LYS A 365 11.49 0.21 -3.21
N PRO A 366 11.16 0.64 -1.99
CA PRO A 366 12.08 1.42 -1.15
C PRO A 366 13.15 0.52 -0.51
N LEU A 367 14.35 1.09 -0.33
CA LEU A 367 15.41 0.48 0.46
C LEU A 367 16.23 1.58 1.16
N PHE A 368 16.11 1.62 2.48
CA PHE A 368 16.83 2.54 3.36
C PHE A 368 17.96 1.80 4.07
N TRP A 369 18.96 2.55 4.51
CA TRP A 369 20.06 2.02 5.30
C TRP A 369 20.57 3.05 6.32
N ARG A 370 21.18 2.55 7.39
CA ARG A 370 21.95 3.35 8.36
C ARG A 370 23.18 2.58 8.83
N ARG A 371 24.19 3.32 9.28
CA ARG A 371 25.26 2.74 10.09
C ARG A 371 24.96 2.94 11.57
N ASP A 372 25.16 1.90 12.34
CA ASP A 372 25.06 1.94 13.79
C ASP A 372 26.30 2.59 14.41
N THR A 373 26.10 3.46 15.39
CA THR A 373 27.18 4.25 16.01
C THR A 373 28.06 3.38 16.92
N ASP A 374 27.45 2.43 17.61
CA ASP A 374 28.08 1.75 18.74
C ASP A 374 28.71 0.42 18.28
N SER A 375 27.95 -0.38 17.54
CA SER A 375 28.43 -1.63 16.96
C SER A 375 29.18 -1.46 15.63
N GLY A 376 29.01 -0.30 14.98
CA GLY A 376 29.51 -0.06 13.62
C GLY A 376 28.81 -0.87 12.52
N ALA A 377 27.83 -1.71 12.85
CA ALA A 377 27.08 -2.55 11.91
C ALA A 377 26.26 -1.70 10.94
N ILE A 378 25.97 -2.24 9.76
CA ILE A 378 25.18 -1.56 8.73
C ILE A 378 23.83 -2.27 8.63
N MET A 379 22.76 -1.50 8.75
CA MET A 379 21.38 -1.97 8.78
C MET A 379 20.67 -1.52 7.51
N PHE A 380 19.85 -2.39 6.93
CA PHE A 380 19.02 -2.16 5.76
C PHE A 380 17.56 -2.47 6.10
N GLY A 381 16.63 -1.70 5.54
CA GLY A 381 15.20 -1.89 5.76
C GLY A 381 14.36 -1.33 4.62
N ALA A 382 13.25 -1.98 4.30
CA ALA A 382 12.28 -1.43 3.34
C ALA A 382 11.65 -0.12 3.86
N GLU A 383 11.60 0.08 5.18
CA GLU A 383 11.11 1.29 5.84
C GLU A 383 11.95 1.60 7.09
N MET A 384 12.09 2.88 7.43
CA MET A 384 13.07 3.37 8.42
C MET A 384 12.68 2.98 9.86
N LYS A 385 11.39 2.79 10.17
CA LYS A 385 10.95 2.27 11.48
C LYS A 385 11.45 0.87 11.80
N ALA A 386 11.88 0.10 10.80
CA ALA A 386 12.58 -1.16 11.03
C ALA A 386 13.87 -1.00 11.85
N PHE A 387 14.45 0.20 11.91
CA PHE A 387 15.67 0.46 12.69
C PHE A 387 15.43 0.70 14.19
N LEU A 388 14.22 1.10 14.60
CA LEU A 388 13.90 1.43 16.01
C LEU A 388 14.22 0.27 17.00
N PRO A 389 13.94 -1.02 16.70
CA PRO A 389 14.21 -2.13 17.62
C PRO A 389 15.69 -2.48 17.78
N PHE A 390 16.58 -1.86 17.00
CA PHE A 390 18.03 -1.96 17.15
C PHE A 390 18.60 -0.83 18.04
N GLY A 391 17.75 -0.07 18.74
CA GLY A 391 18.18 1.05 19.59
C GLY A 391 18.45 2.35 18.84
N TRP A 392 18.00 2.47 17.58
CA TRP A 392 18.11 3.73 16.85
C TRP A 392 17.21 4.80 17.49
N GLU A 393 17.83 5.87 17.98
CA GLU A 393 17.14 7.09 18.43
C GLU A 393 17.13 8.14 17.29
N PRO A 394 15.99 8.43 16.66
CA PRO A 394 15.94 9.32 15.51
C PRO A 394 16.28 10.78 15.83
N GLU A 395 17.02 11.42 14.93
CA GLU A 395 17.28 12.87 14.90
C GLU A 395 16.77 13.45 13.57
N TRP A 396 16.34 14.72 13.59
CA TRP A 396 15.97 15.43 12.37
C TRP A 396 17.19 15.80 11.51
N ASP A 397 17.11 15.54 10.20
CA ASP A 397 18.03 16.11 9.22
C ASP A 397 17.45 17.44 8.71
N VAL A 398 17.65 18.50 9.50
CA VAL A 398 17.09 19.83 9.22
C VAL A 398 17.67 20.41 7.92
N GLU A 399 18.92 20.10 7.59
CA GLU A 399 19.56 20.53 6.34
C GLU A 399 18.86 19.89 5.13
N SER A 400 18.68 18.57 5.14
CA SER A 400 17.93 17.83 4.13
C SER A 400 16.48 18.31 4.00
N ILE A 401 15.78 18.52 5.12
CA ILE A 401 14.39 19.02 5.12
C ILE A 401 14.29 20.38 4.44
N ALA A 402 15.21 21.29 4.75
CA ALA A 402 15.13 22.68 4.31
C ALA A 402 15.74 22.93 2.91
N ASP A 403 16.72 22.13 2.47
CA ASP A 403 17.29 22.19 1.11
C ASP A 403 16.67 21.18 0.13
N GLY A 404 15.65 20.41 0.55
CA GLY A 404 14.98 19.44 -0.31
C GLY A 404 15.81 18.20 -0.63
N GLY A 405 16.93 17.96 0.07
CA GLY A 405 17.81 16.81 -0.12
C GLY A 405 17.10 15.46 -0.15
N TRP A 406 16.12 15.29 0.74
CA TRP A 406 15.24 14.11 0.77
C TRP A 406 14.55 13.79 -0.56
N GLY A 407 14.33 14.78 -1.42
CA GLY A 407 13.73 14.64 -2.75
C GLY A 407 14.73 14.42 -3.88
N GLN A 408 16.01 14.76 -3.69
CA GLN A 408 17.01 14.83 -4.77
C GLN A 408 18.18 13.85 -4.60
N ASP A 409 18.62 13.61 -3.37
CA ASP A 409 19.81 12.83 -3.04
C ASP A 409 19.51 11.67 -2.07
N GLU A 410 20.56 11.04 -1.55
CA GLU A 410 20.45 9.87 -0.68
C GLU A 410 19.93 10.16 0.74
N ARG A 411 19.94 11.42 1.20
CA ARG A 411 19.47 11.81 2.55
C ARG A 411 17.97 11.55 2.73
N THR A 412 17.51 11.51 3.99
CA THR A 412 16.08 11.42 4.33
C THR A 412 15.70 12.62 5.22
N VAL A 413 14.50 12.61 5.83
CA VAL A 413 14.16 13.57 6.90
C VAL A 413 14.85 13.23 8.22
N PHE A 414 15.44 12.03 8.34
CA PHE A 414 16.14 11.59 9.54
C PHE A 414 17.65 11.52 9.32
N LYS A 415 18.39 12.11 10.25
CA LYS A 415 19.84 12.25 10.17
C LYS A 415 20.53 10.90 10.32
N GLY A 416 21.48 10.63 9.43
CA GLY A 416 22.22 9.35 9.40
C GLY A 416 21.42 8.16 8.85
N VAL A 417 20.22 8.39 8.29
CA VAL A 417 19.47 7.40 7.52
C VAL A 417 19.45 7.82 6.05
N GLN A 418 19.86 6.91 5.18
CA GLN A 418 20.08 7.15 3.75
C GLN A 418 19.30 6.14 2.90
N LYS A 419 19.06 6.47 1.63
CA LYS A 419 18.41 5.58 0.64
C LYS A 419 19.48 4.91 -0.23
N VAL A 420 19.22 3.68 -0.65
CA VAL A 420 19.85 3.17 -1.87
C VAL A 420 19.20 3.88 -3.06
N LEU A 421 20.01 4.48 -3.95
CA LEU A 421 19.50 5.23 -5.08
C LEU A 421 18.99 4.30 -6.20
N PRO A 422 18.05 4.75 -7.05
CA PRO A 422 17.55 3.97 -8.19
C PRO A 422 18.67 3.53 -9.15
N GLY A 423 18.56 2.31 -9.70
CA GLY A 423 19.55 1.78 -10.64
C GLY A 423 20.95 1.57 -10.05
N GLN A 424 21.07 1.58 -8.71
CA GLN A 424 22.34 1.38 -8.00
C GLN A 424 22.27 0.19 -7.04
N TYR A 425 23.46 -0.31 -6.68
CA TYR A 425 23.67 -1.17 -5.54
C TYR A 425 24.84 -0.69 -4.68
N LEU A 426 24.73 -0.91 -3.38
CA LEU A 426 25.85 -0.78 -2.46
C LEU A 426 26.55 -2.13 -2.32
N CYS A 427 27.87 -2.14 -2.45
CA CYS A 427 28.72 -3.26 -2.10
C CYS A 427 29.41 -2.96 -0.77
N ILE A 428 29.22 -3.85 0.22
CA ILE A 428 29.84 -3.75 1.53
C ILE A 428 30.82 -4.92 1.70
N GLN A 429 32.09 -4.60 1.88
CA GLN A 429 33.16 -5.58 2.11
C GLN A 429 34.26 -4.96 2.98
N THR A 430 34.70 -5.64 4.04
CA THR A 430 35.74 -5.16 4.97
C THR A 430 35.51 -3.74 5.53
N GLY A 431 34.25 -3.36 5.71
CA GLY A 431 33.86 -2.06 6.29
C GLY A 431 33.90 -0.89 5.31
N ARG A 432 34.26 -1.13 4.06
CA ARG A 432 34.04 -0.20 2.95
C ARG A 432 32.61 -0.36 2.44
N ILE A 433 32.01 0.75 2.06
CA ILE A 433 30.73 0.83 1.36
C ILE A 433 31.03 1.52 0.03
N GLU A 434 30.78 0.84 -1.07
CA GLU A 434 30.98 1.38 -2.42
C GLU A 434 29.63 1.39 -3.14
N SER A 435 29.24 2.53 -3.72
CA SER A 435 28.05 2.60 -4.57
C SER A 435 28.41 2.36 -6.03
N HIS A 436 27.64 1.50 -6.69
CA HIS A 436 27.83 1.10 -8.08
C HIS A 436 26.52 1.31 -8.84
N THR A 437 26.57 1.96 -10.00
CA THR A 437 25.42 2.12 -10.90
C THR A 437 25.40 0.97 -11.88
N TYR A 438 24.32 0.17 -11.87
CA TYR A 438 24.08 -0.87 -12.88
C TYR A 438 23.13 -0.39 -13.99
N TRP A 439 22.40 0.71 -13.78
CA TRP A 439 21.53 1.32 -14.77
C TRP A 439 21.29 2.82 -14.51
N ASP A 440 21.22 3.63 -15.56
CA ASP A 440 20.71 5.01 -15.54
C ASP A 440 19.90 5.29 -16.82
N LEU A 441 19.05 6.30 -16.75
CA LEU A 441 18.35 6.88 -17.89
C LEU A 441 19.37 7.44 -18.90
N SER A 442 19.18 7.11 -20.17
CA SER A 442 19.92 7.69 -21.28
C SER A 442 18.94 8.29 -22.29
N TYR A 443 19.33 9.41 -22.87
CA TYR A 443 18.62 10.13 -23.91
C TYR A 443 19.61 10.41 -25.06
N PRO A 444 19.13 10.51 -26.31
CA PRO A 444 19.98 10.89 -27.44
C PRO A 444 20.53 12.31 -27.25
N ASP A 445 21.69 12.56 -27.85
CA ASP A 445 22.24 13.90 -28.00
C ASP A 445 21.28 14.76 -28.85
N ILE A 446 21.14 16.05 -28.53
CA ILE A 446 20.25 16.99 -29.23
C ILE A 446 20.57 17.11 -30.73
N SER A 447 21.79 16.76 -31.13
CA SER A 447 22.27 16.74 -32.52
C SER A 447 21.91 15.46 -33.31
N VAL A 448 21.24 14.48 -32.69
CA VAL A 448 20.88 13.21 -33.33
C VAL A 448 19.44 13.23 -33.80
N ASP A 449 19.25 13.30 -35.12
CA ASP A 449 17.96 13.11 -35.77
C ASP A 449 17.46 11.66 -35.66
N ASP A 450 16.16 11.49 -35.47
CA ASP A 450 15.50 10.19 -35.49
C ASP A 450 14.91 9.90 -36.88
N PRO A 451 15.31 8.83 -37.58
CA PRO A 451 14.87 8.54 -38.94
C PRO A 451 13.47 7.89 -39.02
N ARG A 452 12.86 7.53 -37.88
CA ARG A 452 11.54 6.86 -37.84
C ARG A 452 10.41 7.83 -38.16
N SER A 453 9.28 7.31 -38.66
CA SER A 453 8.04 8.10 -38.76
C SER A 453 7.33 8.23 -37.41
N ASP A 454 6.49 9.25 -37.26
CA ASP A 454 5.61 9.42 -36.08
C ASP A 454 4.75 8.16 -35.83
N GLU A 455 4.28 7.49 -36.90
CA GLU A 455 3.48 6.26 -36.82
C GLU A 455 4.31 5.06 -36.32
N GLU A 456 5.55 4.90 -36.79
CA GLU A 456 6.48 3.87 -36.29
C GLU A 456 6.81 4.11 -34.82
N MET A 457 7.05 5.36 -34.43
CA MET A 457 7.29 5.75 -33.04
C MET A 457 6.11 5.35 -32.15
N VAL A 458 4.89 5.76 -32.53
CA VAL A 458 3.63 5.46 -31.84
C VAL A 458 3.35 3.95 -31.76
N LEU A 459 3.62 3.19 -32.83
CA LEU A 459 3.46 1.74 -32.83
C LEU A 459 4.41 1.09 -31.81
N GLY A 460 5.68 1.47 -31.81
CA GLY A 460 6.66 0.93 -30.86
C GLY A 460 6.39 1.31 -29.40
N VAL A 461 5.74 2.46 -29.13
CA VAL A 461 5.18 2.79 -27.80
C VAL A 461 4.05 1.82 -27.46
N ARG A 462 3.08 1.65 -28.36
CA ARG A 462 1.90 0.79 -28.16
C ARG A 462 2.30 -0.65 -27.83
N GLU A 463 3.18 -1.24 -28.64
CA GLU A 463 3.66 -2.61 -28.45
C GLU A 463 4.30 -2.81 -27.07
N ARG A 464 5.16 -1.89 -26.64
CA ARG A 464 5.89 -1.96 -25.37
C ARG A 464 4.99 -1.69 -24.17
N LEU A 465 4.03 -0.78 -24.28
CA LEU A 465 3.05 -0.54 -23.21
C LEU A 465 2.10 -1.74 -23.05
N VAL A 466 1.66 -2.35 -24.17
CA VAL A 466 0.88 -3.59 -24.14
C VAL A 466 1.68 -4.73 -23.51
N ASP A 467 2.96 -4.87 -23.84
CA ASP A 467 3.85 -5.86 -23.21
C ASP A 467 4.07 -5.61 -21.72
N ALA A 468 4.31 -4.35 -21.32
CA ALA A 468 4.49 -3.96 -19.93
C ALA A 468 3.27 -4.24 -19.06
N VAL A 469 2.05 -4.01 -19.59
CA VAL A 469 0.79 -4.39 -18.93
C VAL A 469 0.65 -5.91 -18.90
N ARG A 470 0.83 -6.60 -20.04
CA ARG A 470 0.71 -8.07 -20.15
C ARG A 470 1.58 -8.81 -19.14
N ALA A 471 2.84 -8.39 -18.97
CA ALA A 471 3.77 -8.96 -18.02
C ALA A 471 3.32 -8.79 -16.55
N ARG A 472 2.63 -7.69 -16.23
CA ARG A 472 2.15 -7.36 -14.88
C ARG A 472 0.83 -8.03 -14.49
N LEU A 473 0.12 -8.65 -15.45
CA LEU A 473 -1.08 -9.46 -15.17
C LEU A 473 -0.77 -10.83 -14.55
N VAL A 474 0.50 -11.27 -14.58
CA VAL A 474 0.94 -12.57 -14.05
C VAL A 474 1.03 -12.50 -12.53
N ALA A 475 0.13 -13.21 -11.85
CA ALA A 475 0.08 -13.36 -10.40
C ALA A 475 -0.65 -14.66 -10.02
N ASP A 476 -0.30 -15.34 -8.93
CA ASP A 476 -1.12 -16.42 -8.35
C ASP A 476 -2.31 -15.92 -7.50
N VAL A 477 -2.58 -14.62 -7.56
CA VAL A 477 -3.61 -13.93 -6.78
C VAL A 477 -4.38 -12.95 -7.67
N PRO A 478 -5.61 -12.56 -7.30
CA PRO A 478 -6.38 -11.61 -8.09
C PRO A 478 -5.67 -10.26 -8.25
N VAL A 479 -5.69 -9.74 -9.48
CA VAL A 479 -5.09 -8.46 -9.87
C VAL A 479 -6.19 -7.44 -10.19
N GLY A 480 -6.15 -6.29 -9.53
CA GLY A 480 -7.05 -5.16 -9.79
C GLY A 480 -6.39 -4.05 -10.59
N ILE A 481 -7.09 -2.93 -10.78
CA ILE A 481 -6.55 -1.72 -11.43
C ILE A 481 -7.00 -0.48 -10.66
N TYR A 482 -6.10 0.49 -10.43
CA TYR A 482 -6.52 1.83 -10.02
C TYR A 482 -6.92 2.65 -11.25
N LEU A 483 -8.17 3.10 -11.29
CA LEU A 483 -8.75 3.84 -12.43
C LEU A 483 -9.18 5.25 -12.00
N SER A 484 -8.47 6.27 -12.46
CA SER A 484 -8.87 7.69 -12.33
C SER A 484 -9.52 8.20 -13.62
N GLY A 485 -9.92 9.48 -13.64
CA GLY A 485 -10.36 10.18 -14.85
C GLY A 485 -9.22 10.56 -15.81
N GLY A 486 -7.99 10.12 -15.55
CA GLY A 486 -6.81 10.40 -16.37
C GLY A 486 -6.50 9.31 -17.42
N ILE A 487 -5.87 9.73 -18.51
CA ILE A 487 -5.45 8.84 -19.61
C ILE A 487 -4.53 7.71 -19.16
N ASP A 488 -3.75 7.92 -18.10
CA ASP A 488 -2.70 7.00 -17.64
C ASP A 488 -3.30 5.66 -17.19
N SER A 489 -4.18 5.71 -16.19
CA SER A 489 -4.92 4.56 -15.72
C SER A 489 -5.94 4.03 -16.73
N ALA A 490 -6.58 4.91 -17.52
CA ALA A 490 -7.52 4.50 -18.56
C ALA A 490 -6.83 3.67 -19.65
N SER A 491 -5.59 4.01 -20.02
CA SER A 491 -4.76 3.23 -20.96
C SER A 491 -4.47 1.84 -20.41
N ILE A 492 -4.09 1.73 -19.13
CA ILE A 492 -3.83 0.44 -18.48
C ILE A 492 -5.11 -0.42 -18.41
N ALA A 493 -6.22 0.16 -17.96
CA ALA A 493 -7.51 -0.54 -17.89
C ALA A 493 -7.98 -1.00 -19.27
N GLY A 494 -7.85 -0.14 -20.28
CA GLY A 494 -8.21 -0.44 -21.67
C GLY A 494 -7.35 -1.56 -22.29
N ILE A 495 -6.04 -1.53 -22.06
CA ILE A 495 -5.12 -2.58 -22.52
C ILE A 495 -5.40 -3.90 -21.79
N ALA A 496 -5.60 -3.90 -20.47
CA ALA A 496 -5.98 -5.10 -19.73
C ALA A 496 -7.30 -5.69 -20.26
N ALA A 497 -8.32 -4.84 -20.46
CA ALA A 497 -9.60 -5.25 -21.05
C ALA A 497 -9.48 -5.79 -22.47
N HIS A 498 -8.57 -5.24 -23.28
CA HIS A 498 -8.25 -5.77 -24.60
C HIS A 498 -7.56 -7.14 -24.53
N LEU A 499 -6.54 -7.30 -23.68
CA LEU A 499 -5.80 -8.56 -23.49
C LEU A 499 -6.70 -9.69 -22.98
N VAL A 500 -7.59 -9.40 -22.02
CA VAL A 500 -8.59 -10.37 -21.53
C VAL A 500 -9.56 -10.78 -22.64
N ARG A 501 -10.10 -9.83 -23.41
CA ARG A 501 -11.06 -10.12 -24.49
C ARG A 501 -10.48 -10.81 -25.72
N THR A 502 -9.23 -10.52 -26.09
CA THR A 502 -8.65 -10.91 -27.39
C THR A 502 -7.55 -11.97 -27.30
N GLU A 503 -6.75 -11.96 -26.22
CA GLU A 503 -5.70 -12.96 -25.98
C GLU A 503 -6.12 -14.02 -24.94
N GLY A 504 -7.30 -13.89 -24.32
CA GLY A 504 -7.78 -14.80 -23.27
C GLY A 504 -6.92 -14.74 -21.99
N LYS A 505 -6.27 -13.60 -21.72
CA LYS A 505 -5.49 -13.40 -20.49
C LYS A 505 -6.40 -13.33 -19.26
N CYS A 506 -5.85 -13.69 -18.11
CA CYS A 506 -6.52 -13.58 -16.81
C CYS A 506 -5.90 -12.45 -15.98
N MET A 507 -6.68 -11.87 -15.06
CA MET A 507 -6.21 -10.88 -14.07
C MET A 507 -5.65 -11.61 -12.83
N GLY A 508 -4.54 -12.33 -13.01
CA GLY A 508 -4.04 -13.34 -12.06
C GLY A 508 -4.71 -14.72 -12.23
N SER A 509 -4.22 -15.74 -11.52
CA SER A 509 -4.64 -17.14 -11.68
C SER A 509 -5.83 -17.57 -10.82
N VAL A 510 -6.24 -16.75 -9.84
CA VAL A 510 -7.34 -17.04 -8.90
C VAL A 510 -8.46 -16.01 -9.03
N ALA A 511 -9.70 -16.47 -9.13
CA ALA A 511 -10.88 -15.60 -9.15
C ALA A 511 -11.29 -15.14 -7.74
N VAL A 512 -11.78 -13.90 -7.61
CA VAL A 512 -12.38 -13.42 -6.36
C VAL A 512 -13.80 -13.97 -6.22
N GLY A 513 -13.99 -14.89 -5.28
CA GLY A 513 -15.29 -15.40 -4.89
C GLY A 513 -15.60 -16.78 -5.46
N ASP A 514 -15.25 -17.82 -4.69
CA ASP A 514 -15.68 -19.21 -4.87
C ASP A 514 -17.17 -19.39 -4.44
N SER A 515 -18.01 -18.40 -4.78
CA SER A 515 -19.36 -18.16 -4.24
C SER A 515 -20.47 -18.24 -5.27
N GLY A 516 -20.19 -18.67 -6.50
CA GLY A 516 -21.21 -19.11 -7.47
C GLY A 516 -22.08 -18.01 -8.09
N GLU A 517 -21.71 -16.74 -7.93
CA GLU A 517 -22.29 -15.60 -8.64
C GLU A 517 -21.20 -14.99 -9.56
N GLY A 518 -21.60 -14.48 -10.72
CA GLY A 518 -20.71 -14.31 -11.88
C GLY A 518 -19.40 -13.56 -11.59
N THR A 519 -18.27 -14.20 -11.92
CA THR A 519 -16.94 -13.60 -11.80
C THR A 519 -16.76 -12.51 -12.86
N GLU A 520 -16.81 -11.25 -12.44
CA GLU A 520 -16.38 -10.13 -13.28
C GLU A 520 -14.88 -10.27 -13.58
N PRO A 521 -14.46 -10.26 -14.86
CA PRO A 521 -13.08 -10.63 -15.21
C PRO A 521 -12.04 -9.54 -14.89
N ILE A 522 -12.48 -8.29 -14.68
CA ILE A 522 -11.62 -7.14 -14.34
C ILE A 522 -12.37 -6.25 -13.36
N ARG A 523 -11.71 -5.88 -12.25
CA ARG A 523 -12.23 -4.92 -11.27
C ARG A 523 -11.26 -3.75 -11.08
N CYS A 524 -11.82 -2.56 -11.16
CA CYS A 524 -11.14 -1.29 -10.96
C CYS A 524 -11.54 -0.64 -9.64
N PHE A 525 -10.67 0.20 -9.11
CA PHE A 525 -10.90 0.98 -7.89
C PHE A 525 -10.55 2.46 -8.13
N THR A 526 -11.39 3.37 -7.63
CA THR A 526 -11.15 4.81 -7.67
C THR A 526 -11.39 5.44 -6.30
N ILE A 527 -10.83 6.63 -6.07
CA ILE A 527 -11.33 7.54 -5.04
C ILE A 527 -12.57 8.26 -5.59
N ALA A 528 -13.50 8.63 -4.69
CA ALA A 528 -14.51 9.63 -4.96
C ALA A 528 -14.55 10.65 -3.80
N PHE A 529 -14.73 11.92 -4.10
CA PHE A 529 -14.94 12.99 -3.11
C PHE A 529 -16.41 13.44 -3.10
N ASP A 530 -16.81 14.17 -2.05
CA ASP A 530 -18.09 14.90 -2.05
C ASP A 530 -18.15 15.83 -3.28
N SER A 531 -19.28 15.86 -3.99
CA SER A 531 -19.43 16.62 -5.25
C SER A 531 -19.26 18.13 -5.08
N SER A 532 -19.45 18.65 -3.85
CA SER A 532 -19.18 20.04 -3.47
C SER A 532 -17.70 20.41 -3.49
N SER A 533 -16.77 19.44 -3.54
CA SER A 533 -15.33 19.68 -3.59
C SER A 533 -14.83 20.26 -4.91
N GLY A 534 -15.57 20.08 -6.01
CA GLY A 534 -15.14 20.46 -7.36
C GLY A 534 -13.96 19.64 -7.92
N LEU A 535 -13.48 18.63 -7.19
CA LEU A 535 -12.27 17.85 -7.48
C LEU A 535 -12.55 16.35 -7.66
N ASP A 536 -13.82 15.94 -7.67
CA ASP A 536 -14.18 14.54 -7.94
C ASP A 536 -14.08 14.21 -9.44
N GLU A 537 -13.24 13.23 -9.77
CA GLU A 537 -13.13 12.66 -11.13
C GLU A 537 -13.86 11.31 -11.26
N SER A 538 -14.55 10.85 -10.22
CA SER A 538 -15.11 9.48 -10.17
C SER A 538 -16.12 9.18 -11.27
N ASP A 539 -16.86 10.18 -11.75
CA ASP A 539 -17.81 10.07 -12.86
C ASP A 539 -17.12 9.77 -14.22
N ILE A 540 -15.90 10.28 -14.42
CA ILE A 540 -15.10 10.02 -15.64
C ILE A 540 -14.55 8.59 -15.58
N ALA A 541 -14.08 8.16 -14.41
CA ALA A 541 -13.65 6.80 -14.17
C ALA A 541 -14.82 5.80 -14.38
N GLU A 542 -16.04 6.16 -13.96
CA GLU A 542 -17.25 5.36 -14.12
C GLU A 542 -17.64 5.19 -15.60
N ARG A 543 -17.74 6.29 -16.38
CA ARG A 543 -17.95 6.20 -17.84
C ARG A 543 -16.87 5.39 -18.55
N THR A 544 -15.63 5.49 -18.09
CA THR A 544 -14.50 4.70 -18.62
C THR A 544 -14.68 3.21 -18.30
N ALA A 545 -15.09 2.87 -17.09
CA ALA A 545 -15.35 1.49 -16.68
C ALA A 545 -16.53 0.87 -17.46
N GLU A 546 -17.63 1.62 -17.62
CA GLU A 546 -18.79 1.24 -18.44
C GLU A 546 -18.38 0.96 -19.90
N HIS A 547 -17.63 1.87 -20.53
CA HIS A 547 -17.14 1.69 -21.90
C HIS A 547 -16.25 0.44 -22.04
N LEU A 548 -15.42 0.16 -21.04
CA LEU A 548 -14.54 -1.00 -21.04
C LEU A 548 -15.24 -2.31 -20.65
N GLY A 549 -16.47 -2.27 -20.13
CA GLY A 549 -17.17 -3.44 -19.63
C GLY A 549 -16.51 -4.06 -18.39
N VAL A 550 -15.96 -3.23 -17.51
CA VAL A 550 -15.27 -3.64 -16.27
C VAL A 550 -15.98 -3.04 -15.06
N SER A 551 -15.88 -3.65 -13.89
CA SER A 551 -16.48 -3.06 -12.69
C SER A 551 -15.59 -1.99 -12.07
N LEU A 552 -16.22 -1.00 -11.43
CA LEU A 552 -15.56 0.04 -10.66
C LEU A 552 -16.12 0.05 -9.25
N THR A 553 -15.24 0.13 -8.24
CA THR A 553 -15.65 0.38 -6.85
C THR A 553 -15.05 1.69 -6.37
N LYS A 554 -15.89 2.62 -5.92
CA LYS A 554 -15.49 3.95 -5.44
C LYS A 554 -15.18 3.91 -3.93
N ALA A 555 -14.02 4.41 -3.53
CA ALA A 555 -13.66 4.67 -2.14
C ALA A 555 -14.01 6.13 -1.81
N HIS A 556 -15.11 6.34 -1.08
CA HIS A 556 -15.60 7.68 -0.74
C HIS A 556 -14.74 8.33 0.35
N MET A 557 -14.16 9.50 0.04
CA MET A 557 -13.30 10.28 0.92
C MET A 557 -14.05 11.49 1.46
N SER A 558 -14.61 11.36 2.67
CA SER A 558 -15.17 12.49 3.43
C SER A 558 -14.08 13.18 4.27
N GLU A 559 -14.32 14.42 4.68
CA GLU A 559 -13.44 15.17 5.60
C GLU A 559 -13.05 14.34 6.84
N SER A 560 -14.02 13.67 7.48
CA SER A 560 -13.77 12.80 8.64
C SER A 560 -12.82 11.66 8.31
N SER A 561 -13.02 10.97 7.18
CA SER A 561 -12.17 9.83 6.81
C SER A 561 -10.71 10.23 6.55
N LEU A 562 -10.49 11.42 5.97
CA LEU A 562 -9.16 11.98 5.77
C LEU A 562 -8.53 12.42 7.10
N ALA A 563 -9.33 12.96 8.03
CA ALA A 563 -8.85 13.34 9.35
C ALA A 563 -8.47 12.13 10.22
N ASP A 564 -9.28 11.06 10.16
CA ASP A 564 -9.06 9.81 10.91
C ASP A 564 -7.82 9.05 10.41
N ASP A 565 -7.60 9.00 9.09
CA ASP A 565 -6.49 8.26 8.47
C ASP A 565 -5.14 9.01 8.49
N PHE A 566 -5.12 10.33 8.73
CA PHE A 566 -3.95 11.18 8.53
C PHE A 566 -2.70 10.70 9.29
N GLU A 567 -2.81 10.42 10.59
CA GLU A 567 -1.64 10.08 11.41
C GLU A 567 -0.99 8.75 11.01
N ASP A 568 -1.83 7.75 10.70
CA ASP A 568 -1.34 6.44 10.32
C ASP A 568 -0.77 6.48 8.89
N ALA A 569 -1.39 7.23 7.98
CA ALA A 569 -0.81 7.51 6.67
C ALA A 569 0.59 8.16 6.79
N VAL A 570 0.76 9.16 7.68
CA VAL A 570 2.07 9.80 7.94
C VAL A 570 3.08 8.79 8.51
N TYR A 571 2.66 7.96 9.47
CA TYR A 571 3.49 6.89 10.02
C TYR A 571 3.95 5.87 8.97
N HIS A 572 3.10 5.55 8.00
CA HIS A 572 3.44 4.63 6.92
C HIS A 572 4.36 5.25 5.84
N ILE A 573 4.22 6.54 5.51
CA ILE A 573 5.13 7.22 4.56
C ILE A 573 6.47 7.65 5.16
N GLU A 574 6.53 7.82 6.48
CA GLU A 574 7.71 8.30 7.24
C GLU A 574 8.32 9.60 6.69
N HIS A 575 7.46 10.45 6.13
CA HIS A 575 7.83 11.66 5.44
C HIS A 575 6.77 12.73 5.68
N HIS A 576 7.08 13.96 5.29
CA HIS A 576 6.11 15.03 5.20
C HIS A 576 5.59 15.17 3.77
N THR A 577 4.36 15.63 3.65
CA THR A 577 3.68 15.93 2.38
C THR A 577 3.01 17.30 2.48
N HIS A 578 2.66 17.88 1.34
CA HIS A 578 2.08 19.21 1.27
C HIS A 578 0.55 19.20 1.06
N ASP A 579 -0.07 18.04 0.87
CA ASP A 579 -1.51 17.89 0.68
C ASP A 579 -1.99 16.52 1.21
N LEU A 580 -3.28 16.22 1.06
CA LEU A 580 -3.89 14.97 1.55
C LEU A 580 -3.97 13.86 0.48
N ASN A 581 -3.27 13.98 -0.66
CA ASN A 581 -3.27 12.95 -1.71
C ASN A 581 -2.79 11.59 -1.18
N PHE A 582 -1.75 11.60 -0.33
CA PHE A 582 -1.23 10.40 0.33
C PHE A 582 -2.25 9.74 1.26
N VAL A 583 -3.09 10.53 1.95
CA VAL A 583 -4.17 10.01 2.81
C VAL A 583 -5.26 9.38 1.95
N GLY A 584 -5.66 10.03 0.85
CA GLY A 584 -6.60 9.47 -0.11
C GLY A 584 -6.13 8.13 -0.68
N LYS A 585 -4.85 8.02 -1.07
CA LYS A 585 -4.26 6.78 -1.59
C LYS A 585 -4.10 5.70 -0.50
N TYR A 586 -3.71 6.07 0.73
CA TYR A 586 -3.72 5.17 1.89
C TYR A 586 -5.12 4.61 2.17
N ALA A 587 -6.15 5.47 2.12
CA ALA A 587 -7.53 5.07 2.34
C ALA A 587 -8.05 4.18 1.20
N LEU A 588 -7.67 4.47 -0.06
CA LEU A 588 -7.98 3.69 -1.25
C LEU A 588 -7.42 2.27 -1.18
N SER A 589 -6.19 2.08 -0.71
CA SER A 589 -5.54 0.75 -0.67
C SER A 589 -6.24 -0.25 0.28
N ARG A 590 -7.05 0.23 1.23
CA ARG A 590 -7.96 -0.62 2.02
C ARG A 590 -9.00 -1.32 1.17
N LEU A 591 -9.44 -0.72 0.06
CA LEU A 591 -10.56 -1.22 -0.73
C LEU A 591 -10.22 -2.49 -1.54
N PRO A 592 -9.12 -2.55 -2.34
CA PRO A 592 -8.67 -3.80 -2.95
C PRO A 592 -8.48 -4.91 -1.90
N ARG A 593 -7.82 -4.59 -0.77
CA ARG A 593 -7.54 -5.57 0.29
C ARG A 593 -8.80 -6.14 0.92
N LYS A 594 -9.79 -5.29 1.24
CA LYS A 594 -11.11 -5.71 1.76
C LYS A 594 -11.86 -6.63 0.79
N LEU A 595 -11.61 -6.48 -0.51
CA LEU A 595 -12.23 -7.26 -1.58
C LEU A 595 -11.36 -8.45 -2.05
N GLY A 596 -10.31 -8.80 -1.30
CA GLY A 596 -9.48 -9.99 -1.56
C GLY A 596 -8.36 -9.81 -2.58
N TYR A 597 -8.16 -8.61 -3.11
CA TYR A 597 -7.06 -8.29 -4.01
C TYR A 597 -5.79 -8.01 -3.22
N LYS A 598 -4.66 -8.56 -3.69
CA LYS A 598 -3.31 -8.31 -3.16
C LYS A 598 -2.44 -7.50 -4.12
N CYS A 599 -2.84 -7.42 -5.38
CA CYS A 599 -2.11 -6.77 -6.45
C CYS A 599 -3.04 -5.80 -7.20
N VAL A 600 -2.52 -4.66 -7.63
CA VAL A 600 -3.20 -3.71 -8.52
C VAL A 600 -2.22 -3.16 -9.58
N LEU A 601 -2.70 -2.78 -10.76
CA LEU A 601 -1.92 -1.97 -11.71
C LEU A 601 -2.26 -0.48 -11.55
N THR A 602 -1.27 0.39 -11.74
CA THR A 602 -1.40 1.83 -11.53
C THR A 602 -0.57 2.67 -12.51
N GLY A 603 -0.89 3.96 -12.64
CA GLY A 603 -0.52 4.81 -13.80
C GLY A 603 0.77 5.62 -13.66
N GLU A 604 1.43 5.54 -12.51
CA GLU A 604 2.61 6.32 -12.11
C GLU A 604 3.80 6.07 -13.04
N GLY A 605 4.57 7.14 -13.32
CA GLY A 605 5.67 7.14 -14.30
C GLY A 605 5.28 7.61 -15.71
N SER A 606 3.98 7.67 -16.03
CA SER A 606 3.53 8.17 -17.34
C SER A 606 3.90 9.64 -17.57
N ASP A 607 3.62 10.51 -16.60
CA ASP A 607 3.90 11.95 -16.72
C ASP A 607 5.40 12.23 -16.92
N GLU A 608 6.26 11.44 -16.27
CA GLU A 608 7.71 11.58 -16.27
C GLU A 608 8.43 11.08 -17.52
N HIS A 609 7.83 10.16 -18.27
CA HIS A 609 8.41 9.67 -19.53
C HIS A 609 7.76 10.29 -20.77
N PHE A 610 6.47 10.63 -20.70
CA PHE A 610 5.70 11.20 -21.81
C PHE A 610 5.49 12.72 -21.72
N ALA A 611 6.20 13.41 -20.80
CA ALA A 611 6.11 14.85 -20.58
C ALA A 611 4.67 15.32 -20.30
N GLY A 612 4.05 14.77 -19.25
CA GLY A 612 2.66 15.04 -18.89
C GLY A 612 2.39 16.32 -18.11
N TYR A 613 3.41 16.88 -17.46
CA TYR A 613 3.24 18.06 -16.62
C TYR A 613 3.38 19.37 -17.43
N PRO A 614 2.54 20.40 -17.17
CA PRO A 614 2.66 21.70 -17.82
C PRO A 614 4.04 22.34 -17.70
N LEU A 615 4.76 22.07 -16.60
CA LEU A 615 6.11 22.59 -16.32
C LEU A 615 7.14 22.29 -17.42
N TYR A 616 6.90 21.27 -18.24
CA TYR A 616 7.79 20.86 -19.33
C TYR A 616 7.70 21.77 -20.57
N GLY A 617 6.65 22.59 -20.72
CA GLY A 617 6.45 23.48 -21.87
C GLY A 617 7.61 24.47 -22.11
N PRO A 618 8.03 25.25 -21.09
CA PRO A 618 9.21 26.12 -21.18
C PRO A 618 10.51 25.38 -21.56
N ASP A 619 10.76 24.19 -20.99
CA ASP A 619 11.95 23.39 -21.29
C ASP A 619 11.87 22.71 -22.69
N PHE A 620 10.69 22.58 -23.27
CA PHE A 620 10.53 22.22 -24.67
C PHE A 620 10.84 23.40 -25.60
N LEU A 621 10.26 24.57 -25.34
CA LEU A 621 10.50 25.81 -26.10
C LEU A 621 12.00 26.17 -26.16
N ARG A 622 12.74 26.03 -25.05
CA ARG A 622 14.19 26.24 -25.00
C ARG A 622 14.94 25.40 -26.05
N GLY A 623 14.49 24.17 -26.29
CA GLY A 623 15.11 23.27 -27.26
C GLY A 623 14.74 23.57 -28.71
N GLU A 624 13.53 24.04 -28.99
CA GLU A 624 13.16 24.56 -30.31
C GLU A 624 14.02 25.78 -30.69
N ILE A 625 14.21 26.71 -29.74
CA ILE A 625 15.07 27.90 -29.92
C ILE A 625 16.54 27.50 -30.12
N ALA A 626 17.04 26.51 -29.37
CA ALA A 626 18.38 25.95 -29.57
C ALA A 626 18.57 25.35 -30.98
N ALA A 627 17.54 24.69 -31.53
CA ALA A 627 17.58 24.15 -32.88
C ALA A 627 17.54 25.26 -33.95
N MET A 628 16.74 26.31 -33.76
CA MET A 628 16.68 27.48 -34.65
C MET A 628 18.03 28.21 -34.73
N ASN A 629 18.76 28.31 -33.62
CA ASN A 629 20.03 29.03 -33.51
C ASN A 629 21.28 28.19 -33.84
N GLY A 630 21.14 27.06 -34.52
CA GLY A 630 22.26 26.28 -35.05
C GLY A 630 22.82 25.18 -34.13
N GLY A 631 22.14 24.87 -33.03
CA GLY A 631 22.43 23.73 -32.16
C GLY A 631 23.33 24.08 -30.96
N GLY A 632 22.84 23.76 -29.76
CA GLY A 632 23.49 24.06 -28.49
C GLY A 632 22.54 24.79 -27.55
N TRP A 633 22.70 24.63 -26.24
CA TRP A 633 21.90 25.38 -25.26
C TRP A 633 22.32 26.85 -25.30
N ALA A 634 21.41 27.75 -25.68
CA ALA A 634 21.59 29.19 -25.46
C ALA A 634 21.78 29.44 -23.94
N ASP A 635 22.76 30.25 -23.56
CA ASP A 635 22.93 30.59 -22.16
C ASP A 635 21.81 31.55 -21.74
N ALA A 636 21.31 31.39 -20.51
CA ALA A 636 20.05 32.01 -20.07
C ALA A 636 20.08 33.55 -19.98
N ASP A 637 21.28 34.14 -20.11
CA ASP A 637 21.57 35.57 -20.06
C ASP A 637 21.82 36.19 -21.46
N GLU A 638 21.74 35.41 -22.54
CA GLU A 638 21.77 35.96 -23.91
C GLU A 638 20.44 36.64 -24.24
N ASP A 639 20.46 37.95 -24.56
CA ASP A 639 19.28 38.73 -24.93
C ASP A 639 18.79 38.41 -26.36
N VAL A 640 18.35 37.16 -26.56
CA VAL A 640 17.66 36.70 -27.76
C VAL A 640 16.17 37.02 -27.61
N GLU A 641 15.57 37.68 -28.60
CA GLU A 641 14.14 38.04 -28.62
C GLU A 641 13.24 36.82 -28.40
N GLU A 642 13.65 35.65 -28.92
CA GLU A 642 12.97 34.37 -28.82
C GLU A 642 12.85 33.85 -27.36
N LEU A 643 13.81 34.18 -26.46
CA LEU A 643 13.71 33.84 -25.04
C LEU A 643 12.63 34.65 -24.30
N SER A 644 12.00 35.65 -24.93
CA SER A 644 10.77 36.27 -24.38
C SER A 644 9.60 35.29 -24.33
N LEU A 645 9.49 34.36 -25.31
CA LEU A 645 8.45 33.32 -25.34
C LEU A 645 8.62 32.32 -24.20
N VAL A 646 9.88 31.97 -23.88
CA VAL A 646 10.19 31.10 -22.75
C VAL A 646 9.85 31.79 -21.42
N ARG A 647 10.18 33.08 -21.28
CA ARG A 647 9.82 33.88 -20.10
C ARG A 647 8.30 33.99 -19.92
N HIS A 648 7.54 34.19 -21.00
CA HIS A 648 6.06 34.17 -20.97
C HIS A 648 5.52 32.81 -20.51
N ALA A 649 6.01 31.72 -21.09
CA ALA A 649 5.58 30.37 -20.69
C ALA A 649 5.94 30.07 -19.21
N GLU A 650 7.09 30.52 -18.73
CA GLU A 650 7.49 30.42 -17.31
C GLU A 650 6.58 31.23 -16.39
N ASP A 651 6.14 32.42 -16.82
CA ASP A 651 5.20 33.25 -16.08
C ASP A 651 3.82 32.57 -15.95
N THR A 652 3.30 31.94 -17.01
CA THR A 652 2.05 31.15 -16.93
C THR A 652 2.19 29.92 -16.01
N ILE A 653 3.34 29.24 -16.04
CA ILE A 653 3.61 28.11 -15.12
C ILE A 653 3.75 28.60 -13.67
N ARG A 654 4.45 29.72 -13.43
CA ARG A 654 4.55 30.37 -12.12
C ARG A 654 3.17 30.65 -11.55
N GLU A 655 2.30 31.29 -12.31
CA GLU A 655 0.93 31.61 -11.87
C GLU A 655 0.08 30.38 -11.60
N SER A 656 0.23 29.33 -12.41
CA SER A 656 -0.43 28.04 -12.20
C SER A 656 0.06 27.35 -10.92
N TYR A 657 1.36 27.44 -10.60
CA TYR A 657 1.95 26.87 -9.40
C TYR A 657 1.60 27.67 -8.14
N ASP A 658 1.60 29.00 -8.21
CA ASP A 658 1.11 29.87 -7.13
C ASP A 658 -0.38 29.62 -6.84
N ALA A 659 -1.21 29.37 -7.86
CA ALA A 659 -2.63 29.05 -7.71
C ALA A 659 -2.87 27.76 -6.90
N ILE A 660 -1.99 26.77 -7.02
CA ILE A 660 -2.04 25.54 -6.21
C ILE A 660 -1.19 25.61 -4.94
N GLY A 661 -0.65 26.78 -4.56
CA GLY A 661 0.06 27.01 -3.30
C GLY A 661 1.56 26.71 -3.30
N GLY A 662 2.18 26.60 -4.48
CA GLY A 662 3.64 26.62 -4.64
C GLY A 662 4.24 28.02 -4.43
N ASP A 663 5.57 28.11 -4.40
CA ASP A 663 6.30 29.37 -4.29
C ASP A 663 6.88 29.82 -5.63
N GLY A 664 6.10 30.55 -6.43
CA GLY A 664 6.48 31.04 -7.75
C GLY A 664 7.72 31.92 -7.79
N ARG A 665 8.20 32.42 -6.64
CA ARG A 665 9.46 33.18 -6.53
C ARG A 665 10.68 32.37 -7.00
N TYR A 666 10.63 31.04 -6.99
CA TYR A 666 11.75 30.23 -7.48
C TYR A 666 12.01 30.38 -8.98
N PHE A 667 11.03 30.81 -9.79
CA PHE A 667 11.23 31.13 -11.21
C PHE A 667 12.07 32.40 -11.43
N SER A 668 12.25 33.23 -10.38
CA SER A 668 13.03 34.47 -10.44
C SER A 668 14.44 34.35 -9.83
N TYR A 669 14.84 33.19 -9.29
CA TYR A 669 16.21 33.01 -8.79
C TYR A 669 17.23 32.83 -9.93
N PRO A 670 18.50 33.22 -9.72
CA PRO A 670 19.59 32.93 -10.65
C PRO A 670 19.71 31.43 -10.95
N ARG A 671 19.76 31.08 -12.24
CA ARG A 671 19.74 29.68 -12.68
C ARG A 671 21.08 28.99 -12.44
N ARG A 672 21.14 28.15 -11.40
CA ARG A 672 22.23 27.16 -11.24
C ARG A 672 22.15 26.03 -12.29
N VAL A 673 20.96 25.79 -12.83
CA VAL A 673 20.68 24.82 -13.89
C VAL A 673 19.87 25.56 -14.97
N PRO A 674 20.22 25.53 -16.27
CA PRO A 674 19.53 26.31 -17.31
C PRO A 674 18.19 25.68 -17.76
N LEU A 675 17.38 25.25 -16.79
CA LEU A 675 16.05 24.65 -16.97
C LEU A 675 15.01 25.42 -16.15
N SER A 676 13.74 25.24 -16.48
CA SER A 676 12.58 25.76 -15.75
C SER A 676 12.08 24.76 -14.70
N THR A 677 12.19 23.47 -14.99
CA THR A 677 11.79 22.35 -14.12
C THR A 677 12.31 22.44 -12.67
N PRO A 678 13.59 22.78 -12.39
CA PRO A 678 14.08 22.90 -11.02
C PRO A 678 13.36 23.96 -10.18
N ALA A 679 12.89 25.06 -10.79
CA ALA A 679 12.13 26.10 -10.10
C ALA A 679 10.73 25.60 -9.71
N ALA A 680 10.05 24.88 -10.62
CA ALA A 680 8.76 24.25 -10.37
C ALA A 680 8.86 23.21 -9.23
N MET A 681 9.93 22.40 -9.22
CA MET A 681 10.22 21.45 -8.14
C MET A 681 10.54 22.16 -6.81
N ALA A 682 11.36 23.22 -6.85
CA ALA A 682 11.71 24.00 -5.66
C ALA A 682 10.50 24.68 -5.00
N GLY A 683 9.50 25.08 -5.80
CA GLY A 683 8.27 25.73 -5.35
C GLY A 683 7.45 24.98 -4.29
N PHE A 684 7.64 23.67 -4.13
CA PHE A 684 6.96 22.88 -3.09
C PHE A 684 7.82 22.53 -1.86
N ASN A 685 9.04 23.06 -1.78
CA ASN A 685 9.85 22.93 -0.57
C ASN A 685 9.37 23.89 0.53
N PRO A 686 9.55 23.53 1.81
CA PRO A 686 9.21 24.43 2.92
C PRO A 686 10.05 25.71 2.83
N PRO A 687 9.44 26.91 2.90
CA PRO A 687 10.16 28.15 2.71
C PRO A 687 11.05 28.48 3.91
N PRO A 688 12.16 29.22 3.72
CA PRO A 688 13.03 29.66 4.81
C PRO A 688 12.32 30.34 6.00
N THR A 689 11.19 31.01 5.76
CA THR A 689 10.38 31.67 6.80
C THR A 689 9.74 30.72 7.81
N LEU A 690 9.59 29.43 7.48
CA LEU A 690 9.05 28.42 8.38
C LEU A 690 10.08 27.97 9.44
N PHE A 691 11.37 28.16 9.18
CA PHE A 691 12.46 27.63 9.99
C PHE A 691 13.00 28.64 11.01
N MET A 692 13.38 28.15 12.19
CA MET A 692 14.09 28.98 13.18
C MET A 692 15.45 29.43 12.60
N PRO A 693 15.81 30.73 12.64
CA PRO A 693 17.05 31.24 12.06
C PRO A 693 18.34 30.56 12.59
N GLN A 694 18.28 29.98 13.79
CA GLN A 694 19.41 29.31 14.44
C GLN A 694 19.52 27.82 14.08
N ALA A 695 18.45 27.20 13.56
CA ALA A 695 18.39 25.77 13.27
C ALA A 695 19.06 25.39 11.94
N ALA A 696 19.16 26.32 11.00
CA ALA A 696 19.80 26.10 9.70
C ALA A 696 21.35 26.09 9.75
N GLY A 697 21.97 26.57 10.83
CA GLY A 697 23.43 26.51 11.04
C GLY A 697 24.30 27.33 10.06
N GLY A 698 23.71 28.00 9.07
CA GLY A 698 24.39 28.68 7.97
C GLY A 698 23.46 29.61 7.19
N PRO A 699 23.84 30.02 5.96
CA PRO A 699 22.96 30.81 5.08
C PRO A 699 21.69 30.03 4.71
N LEU A 700 20.66 30.74 4.25
CA LEU A 700 19.36 30.13 3.92
C LEU A 700 19.53 29.01 2.87
N PRO A 701 18.84 27.87 3.06
CA PRO A 701 18.97 26.72 2.17
C PRO A 701 18.39 27.03 0.79
N ASP A 702 19.00 26.40 -0.22
CA ASP A 702 18.70 26.60 -1.64
C ASP A 702 18.35 25.24 -2.28
N PRO A 703 17.06 24.93 -2.45
CA PRO A 703 16.64 23.67 -3.07
C PRO A 703 17.08 23.50 -4.53
N ILE A 704 17.33 24.59 -5.26
CA ILE A 704 17.88 24.53 -6.62
C ILE A 704 19.35 24.08 -6.56
N ALA A 705 20.08 24.40 -5.50
CA ALA A 705 21.43 23.88 -5.28
C ALA A 705 21.46 22.37 -5.03
N ALA A 706 20.48 21.81 -4.30
CA ALA A 706 20.39 20.35 -4.13
C ALA A 706 20.14 19.63 -5.46
N ILE A 707 19.23 20.15 -6.29
CA ILE A 707 18.99 19.65 -7.66
C ILE A 707 20.27 19.77 -8.51
N ALA A 708 20.97 20.91 -8.47
CA ALA A 708 22.21 21.12 -9.23
C ALA A 708 23.33 20.16 -8.80
N ARG A 709 23.49 19.88 -7.49
CA ARG A 709 24.43 18.86 -6.99
C ARG A 709 24.08 17.48 -7.56
N ARG A 710 22.80 17.11 -7.61
CA ARG A 710 22.36 15.80 -8.13
C ARG A 710 22.65 15.60 -9.62
N LEU A 711 22.64 16.68 -10.41
CA LEU A 711 22.98 16.69 -11.83
C LEU A 711 24.50 16.80 -12.11
N THR A 712 25.33 16.94 -11.07
CA THR A 712 26.78 17.03 -11.23
C THR A 712 27.34 15.70 -11.74
N GLY A 713 28.02 15.72 -12.89
CA GLY A 713 28.52 14.53 -13.57
C GLY A 713 27.55 13.92 -14.60
N THR A 714 26.26 14.28 -14.56
CA THR A 714 25.30 13.90 -15.62
C THR A 714 25.57 14.74 -16.88
N PRO A 715 25.65 14.14 -18.09
CA PRO A 715 25.90 14.87 -19.33
C PRO A 715 24.67 15.63 -19.86
N PHE A 716 23.83 16.19 -18.98
CA PHE A 716 22.48 16.66 -19.29
C PHE A 716 22.42 17.77 -20.36
N ARG A 717 23.47 18.60 -20.47
CA ARG A 717 23.60 19.63 -21.52
C ARG A 717 23.75 19.06 -22.94
N LYS A 718 24.04 17.76 -23.10
CA LYS A 718 24.02 17.09 -24.42
C LYS A 718 22.62 16.79 -24.91
N TRP A 719 21.66 16.67 -24.00
CA TRP A 719 20.29 16.33 -24.35
C TRP A 719 19.49 17.58 -24.71
N HIS A 720 18.37 17.37 -25.40
CA HIS A 720 17.34 18.42 -25.51
C HIS A 720 16.90 18.87 -24.10
N PRO A 721 16.64 20.17 -23.84
CA PRO A 721 16.34 20.63 -22.48
C PRO A 721 15.10 19.93 -21.87
N LEU A 722 14.06 19.61 -22.66
CA LEU A 722 12.97 18.70 -22.23
C LEU A 722 13.49 17.35 -21.69
N HIS A 723 14.45 16.70 -22.33
CA HIS A 723 14.98 15.41 -21.87
C HIS A 723 15.79 15.56 -20.57
N ALA A 724 16.53 16.66 -20.40
CA ALA A 724 17.18 16.99 -19.15
C ALA A 724 16.18 17.31 -18.02
N ALA A 725 15.06 17.95 -18.34
CA ALA A 725 13.93 18.18 -17.43
C ALA A 725 13.27 16.87 -16.98
N LEU A 726 12.96 15.96 -17.91
CA LEU A 726 12.43 14.63 -17.60
C LEU A 726 13.41 13.86 -16.69
N TYR A 727 14.70 13.77 -17.05
CA TYR A 727 15.74 13.14 -16.20
C TYR A 727 15.75 13.70 -14.77
N THR A 728 15.71 15.04 -14.64
CA THR A 728 15.75 15.73 -13.35
C THR A 728 14.57 15.33 -12.46
N TRP A 729 13.36 15.25 -13.02
CA TRP A 729 12.17 14.84 -12.27
C TRP A 729 12.17 13.34 -11.97
N THR A 730 12.47 12.49 -12.95
CA THR A 730 12.48 11.02 -12.80
C THR A 730 13.51 10.56 -11.75
N ARG A 731 14.72 11.13 -11.75
CA ARG A 731 15.77 10.79 -10.76
C ARG A 731 15.58 11.47 -9.40
N GLY A 732 14.78 12.52 -9.32
CA GLY A 732 14.45 13.27 -8.11
C GLY A 732 13.09 12.88 -7.53
N HIS A 733 12.09 13.76 -7.69
CA HIS A 733 10.78 13.64 -7.04
C HIS A 733 10.04 12.33 -7.34
N LEU A 734 10.11 11.77 -8.55
CA LEU A 734 9.44 10.50 -8.84
C LEU A 734 9.97 9.39 -7.91
N ALA A 735 11.28 9.14 -7.97
CA ALA A 735 11.94 8.06 -7.24
C ALA A 735 11.93 8.22 -5.72
N ASN A 736 12.01 9.46 -5.23
CA ASN A 736 12.21 9.75 -3.82
C ASN A 736 10.91 10.13 -3.07
N GLN A 737 9.91 10.66 -3.76
CA GLN A 737 8.66 11.15 -3.15
C GLN A 737 7.43 10.44 -3.72
N PHE A 738 7.24 10.36 -5.03
CA PHE A 738 5.99 9.84 -5.60
C PHE A 738 5.92 8.31 -5.46
N LEU A 739 6.89 7.58 -6.00
CA LEU A 739 6.90 6.11 -5.91
C LEU A 739 7.03 5.60 -4.47
N SER A 740 7.72 6.34 -3.60
CA SER A 740 7.86 5.97 -2.20
C SER A 740 6.65 6.36 -1.35
N CYS A 741 6.26 7.64 -1.32
CA CYS A 741 5.25 8.16 -0.38
C CYS A 741 3.82 8.20 -0.95
N LEU A 742 3.63 8.22 -2.27
CA LEU A 742 2.31 8.15 -2.92
C LEU A 742 2.02 6.79 -3.58
N GLY A 743 3.05 5.97 -3.80
CA GLY A 743 2.97 4.57 -4.24
C GLY A 743 3.17 3.60 -3.08
N ASP A 744 4.28 2.86 -3.13
CA ASP A 744 4.49 1.60 -2.39
C ASP A 744 4.10 1.70 -0.91
N ARG A 745 4.57 2.74 -0.20
CA ARG A 745 4.38 2.81 1.27
C ARG A 745 2.93 3.01 1.71
N VAL A 746 2.10 3.72 0.94
CA VAL A 746 0.66 3.90 1.25
C VAL A 746 -0.21 2.74 0.75
N GLU A 747 0.25 2.03 -0.27
CA GLU A 747 -0.45 0.85 -0.81
C GLU A 747 -0.19 -0.37 0.06
N MET A 748 1.08 -0.59 0.42
CA MET A 748 1.51 -1.66 1.30
C MET A 748 1.17 -1.40 2.77
N ALA A 749 0.70 -0.21 3.16
CA ALA A 749 0.01 0.02 4.43
C ALA A 749 -1.18 -0.95 4.64
N HIS A 750 -1.78 -1.44 3.56
CA HIS A 750 -2.87 -2.42 3.58
C HIS A 750 -2.55 -3.68 2.79
N SER A 751 -1.26 -4.04 2.67
CA SER A 751 -0.85 -5.29 2.01
C SER A 751 -1.27 -5.41 0.54
N VAL A 752 -1.24 -4.29 -0.20
CA VAL A 752 -1.52 -4.23 -1.63
C VAL A 752 -0.23 -3.83 -2.35
N GLU A 753 0.29 -4.72 -3.19
CA GLU A 753 1.31 -4.36 -4.18
C GLU A 753 0.64 -3.60 -5.32
N ALA A 754 1.09 -2.38 -5.62
CA ALA A 754 0.83 -1.79 -6.93
C ALA A 754 2.02 -1.99 -7.86
N ARG A 755 1.68 -2.24 -9.13
CA ARG A 755 2.62 -2.44 -10.23
C ARG A 755 2.52 -1.29 -11.21
N THR A 756 3.65 -0.86 -11.75
CA THR A 756 3.75 0.34 -12.61
C THR A 756 4.15 0.00 -14.05
N PRO A 757 3.20 -0.27 -14.98
CA PRO A 757 3.52 -0.57 -16.39
C PRO A 757 4.30 0.54 -17.10
N PHE A 758 4.06 1.80 -16.75
CA PHE A 758 4.78 2.94 -17.33
C PHE A 758 6.25 3.01 -16.93
N LEU A 759 6.68 2.27 -15.91
CA LEU A 759 8.07 2.16 -15.46
C LEU A 759 8.71 0.83 -15.87
N ASP A 760 8.15 0.14 -16.88
CA ASP A 760 8.86 -0.94 -17.52
C ASP A 760 10.08 -0.41 -18.29
N HIS A 761 11.27 -0.92 -17.99
CA HIS A 761 12.50 -0.40 -18.59
C HIS A 761 12.49 -0.53 -20.11
N ARG A 762 11.90 -1.58 -20.68
CA ARG A 762 11.83 -1.76 -22.14
C ARG A 762 10.94 -0.72 -22.82
N LEU A 763 9.88 -0.27 -22.15
CA LEU A 763 9.03 0.84 -22.61
C LEU A 763 9.75 2.17 -22.48
N THR A 764 10.28 2.47 -21.29
CA THR A 764 10.87 3.78 -21.01
C THR A 764 12.20 3.99 -21.73
N GLU A 765 13.05 2.97 -21.89
CA GLU A 765 14.27 3.06 -22.71
C GLU A 765 13.93 3.43 -24.16
N TYR A 766 12.86 2.85 -24.71
CA TYR A 766 12.35 3.24 -26.03
C TYR A 766 11.83 4.68 -26.06
N VAL A 767 10.99 5.06 -25.08
CA VAL A 767 10.39 6.40 -24.98
C VAL A 767 11.45 7.49 -24.73
N ASN A 768 12.50 7.21 -23.97
CA ASN A 768 13.61 8.13 -23.73
C ASN A 768 14.39 8.40 -25.02
N HIS A 769 14.46 7.43 -25.93
CA HIS A 769 15.03 7.57 -27.27
C HIS A 769 14.02 8.03 -28.34
N LEU A 770 12.83 8.51 -27.96
CA LEU A 770 11.96 9.25 -28.87
C LEU A 770 12.27 10.74 -28.85
N PRO A 771 12.15 11.44 -30.00
CA PRO A 771 12.38 12.87 -30.08
C PRO A 771 11.35 13.67 -29.25
N PRO A 772 11.70 14.91 -28.83
CA PRO A 772 10.85 15.75 -27.99
C PRO A 772 9.43 16.00 -28.55
N HIS A 773 9.29 16.16 -29.88
CA HIS A 773 8.05 16.58 -30.52
C HIS A 773 6.92 15.54 -30.45
N VAL A 774 7.25 14.26 -30.26
CA VAL A 774 6.21 13.22 -30.02
C VAL A 774 5.82 13.11 -28.55
N LYS A 775 6.54 13.76 -27.62
CA LYS A 775 6.16 13.84 -26.20
C LYS A 775 5.26 15.05 -25.96
N LEU A 776 5.74 16.22 -26.38
CA LEU A 776 4.98 17.47 -26.42
C LEU A 776 4.80 17.90 -27.88
N ARG A 777 3.58 17.79 -28.41
CA ARG A 777 3.28 18.17 -29.80
C ARG A 777 2.53 19.49 -29.87
N ARG A 778 3.02 20.46 -30.65
CA ARG A 778 2.26 21.67 -30.97
C ARG A 778 0.93 21.31 -31.63
N ARG A 779 -0.18 21.90 -31.15
CA ARG A 779 -1.45 21.95 -31.90
C ARG A 779 -1.21 22.81 -33.13
N ALA A 780 -1.71 22.35 -34.29
CA ALA A 780 -1.53 23.10 -35.53
C ALA A 780 -2.19 24.48 -35.41
N ALA A 781 -1.40 25.55 -35.56
CA ALA A 781 -1.92 26.91 -35.58
C ALA A 781 -2.92 27.09 -36.72
N SER A 782 -4.01 27.82 -36.47
CA SER A 782 -4.93 28.22 -37.52
C SER A 782 -4.28 29.31 -38.39
N SER A 783 -3.54 28.86 -39.41
CA SER A 783 -2.89 29.62 -40.50
C SER A 783 -1.62 30.44 -40.17
N SER A 784 -0.76 30.51 -41.20
CA SER A 784 0.44 31.35 -41.42
C SER A 784 1.60 31.32 -40.40
N SER A 785 2.77 31.00 -40.95
CA SER A 785 4.18 31.41 -40.70
C SER A 785 4.67 32.21 -39.48
N ASP A 786 3.81 32.76 -38.63
CA ASP A 786 4.23 33.54 -37.46
C ASP A 786 4.12 32.68 -36.20
N ILE A 787 5.18 32.65 -35.39
CA ILE A 787 5.08 32.10 -34.03
C ILE A 787 4.11 33.01 -33.25
N PRO A 788 3.03 32.49 -32.64
CA PRO A 788 2.10 33.31 -31.88
C PRO A 788 2.82 34.10 -30.78
N LYS A 789 2.49 35.38 -30.64
CA LYS A 789 3.03 36.25 -29.58
C LYS A 789 2.41 35.86 -28.23
N GLY A 790 2.95 34.82 -27.63
CA GLY A 790 2.53 34.26 -26.34
C GLY A 790 2.28 32.75 -26.45
N ALA A 791 3.33 31.95 -26.21
CA ALA A 791 3.22 30.50 -26.23
C ALA A 791 2.56 29.97 -24.95
N GLU A 792 1.23 29.94 -24.93
CA GLU A 792 0.46 29.41 -23.80
C GLU A 792 0.64 27.88 -23.67
N PRO A 793 0.65 27.30 -22.45
CA PRO A 793 0.61 25.85 -22.25
C PRO A 793 -0.58 25.17 -22.96
N SER A 794 -1.61 25.95 -23.30
CA SER A 794 -2.78 25.52 -24.07
C SER A 794 -2.47 25.13 -25.53
N GLU A 795 -1.34 25.57 -26.08
CA GLU A 795 -0.93 25.32 -27.47
C GLU A 795 -0.34 23.92 -27.69
N TYR A 796 0.05 23.23 -26.62
CA TYR A 796 0.69 21.91 -26.69
C TYR A 796 -0.31 20.80 -26.36
N THR A 797 -0.12 19.65 -26.99
CA THR A 797 -0.73 18.37 -26.62
C THR A 797 0.34 17.56 -25.88
N GLU A 798 0.16 17.44 -24.58
CA GLU A 798 0.99 16.64 -23.70
C GLU A 798 0.74 15.14 -23.88
N LYS A 799 1.78 14.33 -23.65
CA LYS A 799 1.76 12.87 -23.85
C LYS A 799 1.31 12.44 -25.23
N TRP A 800 1.65 13.17 -26.30
CA TRP A 800 1.05 12.94 -27.62
C TRP A 800 1.26 11.49 -28.13
N ALA A 801 2.47 10.95 -28.04
CA ALA A 801 2.76 9.56 -28.43
C ALA A 801 1.96 8.53 -27.61
N LEU A 802 1.71 8.79 -26.32
CA LEU A 802 0.84 7.95 -25.51
C LEU A 802 -0.62 8.08 -25.95
N ARG A 803 -1.12 9.29 -26.24
CA ARG A 803 -2.49 9.52 -26.71
C ARG A 803 -2.78 8.72 -27.98
N GLU A 804 -1.90 8.75 -28.97
CA GLU A 804 -2.05 7.95 -30.19
C GLU A 804 -1.83 6.45 -29.96
N ALA A 805 -0.88 6.06 -29.09
CA ALA A 805 -0.64 4.66 -28.76
C ALA A 805 -1.85 4.04 -28.04
N ALA A 806 -2.43 4.76 -27.09
CA ALA A 806 -3.56 4.33 -26.27
C ALA A 806 -4.92 4.44 -26.96
N LYS A 807 -5.04 5.22 -28.04
CA LYS A 807 -6.26 5.47 -28.83
C LYS A 807 -7.16 4.25 -29.11
N PRO A 808 -6.65 3.03 -29.38
CA PRO A 808 -7.51 1.84 -29.56
C PRO A 808 -8.15 1.29 -28.28
N PHE A 809 -7.78 1.82 -27.12
CA PHE A 809 -8.09 1.28 -25.79
C PHE A 809 -8.83 2.26 -24.87
N ILE A 810 -8.98 3.53 -25.28
CA ILE A 810 -9.55 4.62 -24.46
C ILE A 810 -10.73 5.29 -25.17
N THR A 811 -11.58 5.99 -24.41
CA THR A 811 -12.68 6.79 -24.98
C THR A 811 -12.16 8.06 -25.66
N ALA A 812 -12.96 8.64 -26.56
CA ALA A 812 -12.70 9.96 -27.13
C ALA A 812 -12.60 11.05 -26.04
N GLU A 813 -13.44 10.98 -25.00
CA GLU A 813 -13.38 11.88 -23.83
C GLU A 813 -11.99 11.87 -23.18
N ILE A 814 -11.44 10.67 -22.89
CA ILE A 814 -10.10 10.53 -22.29
C ILE A 814 -8.99 10.98 -23.25
N TYR A 815 -9.14 10.71 -24.55
CA TYR A 815 -8.18 11.11 -25.57
C TYR A 815 -8.10 12.64 -25.75
N GLU A 816 -9.22 13.36 -25.64
CA GLU A 816 -9.30 14.82 -25.79
C GLU A 816 -9.03 15.58 -24.48
N ARG A 817 -9.32 14.97 -23.32
CA ARG A 817 -9.12 15.57 -21.98
C ARG A 817 -7.65 15.94 -21.75
N ARG A 818 -7.39 17.22 -21.47
CA ARG A 818 -6.08 17.70 -20.98
C ARG A 818 -5.77 17.12 -19.60
N LYS A 819 -4.50 16.86 -19.32
CA LYS A 819 -4.05 16.41 -18.00
C LYS A 819 -4.46 17.40 -16.92
N HIS A 820 -5.25 16.92 -15.96
CA HIS A 820 -5.41 17.53 -14.65
C HIS A 820 -4.62 16.66 -13.66
N ALA A 821 -3.97 17.27 -12.67
CA ALA A 821 -3.33 16.52 -11.60
C ALA A 821 -4.36 16.22 -10.52
N TYR A 822 -4.52 14.95 -10.15
CA TYR A 822 -5.35 14.57 -9.02
C TYR A 822 -4.89 15.33 -7.77
N THR A 823 -5.81 16.05 -7.15
CA THR A 823 -5.54 16.93 -6.01
C THR A 823 -6.67 16.77 -5.00
N ALA A 824 -6.33 16.30 -3.80
CA ALA A 824 -7.25 16.31 -2.66
C ALA A 824 -7.60 17.76 -2.26
N PRO A 825 -8.80 18.03 -1.72
CA PRO A 825 -9.21 19.39 -1.41
C PRO A 825 -8.24 20.12 -0.48
N SER A 826 -7.94 21.37 -0.81
CA SER A 826 -7.02 22.24 -0.05
C SER A 826 -7.73 23.31 0.79
N THR A 827 -9.06 23.25 0.86
CA THR A 827 -9.91 24.19 1.59
C THR A 827 -10.94 23.42 2.40
N TRP A 828 -10.97 23.66 3.70
CA TRP A 828 -11.78 22.90 4.66
C TRP A 828 -12.55 23.84 5.59
N PRO A 829 -13.73 23.44 6.10
CA PRO A 829 -14.53 24.30 6.96
C PRO A 829 -13.88 24.50 8.32
N ARG A 830 -13.86 25.74 8.82
CA ARG A 830 -13.41 26.03 10.19
C ARG A 830 -14.33 25.31 11.19
N GLY A 831 -13.73 24.53 12.08
CA GLY A 831 -14.45 23.68 13.03
C GLY A 831 -14.81 22.27 12.53
N GLY A 832 -14.54 21.95 11.26
CA GLY A 832 -14.69 20.59 10.72
C GLY A 832 -13.64 19.59 11.26
N PRO A 833 -13.81 18.28 11.00
CA PRO A 833 -12.86 17.24 11.40
C PRO A 833 -11.39 17.52 11.05
N VAL A 834 -11.10 18.08 9.87
CA VAL A 834 -9.72 18.40 9.44
C VAL A 834 -9.17 19.59 10.23
N HIS A 835 -9.99 20.62 10.51
CA HIS A 835 -9.60 21.70 11.41
C HIS A 835 -9.33 21.19 12.82
N ALA A 836 -10.17 20.29 13.34
CA ALA A 836 -10.01 19.70 14.68
C ALA A 836 -8.75 18.82 14.78
N LEU A 837 -8.42 18.06 13.74
CA LEU A 837 -7.16 17.32 13.61
C LEU A 837 -5.95 18.27 13.68
N LEU A 838 -5.92 19.29 12.83
CA LEU A 838 -4.76 20.18 12.75
C LEU A 838 -4.62 21.03 14.02
N ALA A 839 -5.71 21.51 14.61
CA ALA A 839 -5.67 22.21 15.91
C ALA A 839 -5.20 21.31 17.07
N ARG A 840 -5.42 20.00 17.00
CA ARG A 840 -4.93 19.02 17.99
C ARG A 840 -3.44 18.70 17.83
N LEU A 841 -2.96 18.61 16.59
CA LEU A 841 -1.55 18.31 16.29
C LEU A 841 -0.67 19.56 16.40
N VAL A 842 -1.06 20.64 15.73
CA VAL A 842 -0.30 21.88 15.57
C VAL A 842 -0.54 22.81 16.78
N THR A 843 0.02 22.41 17.92
CA THR A 843 0.01 23.18 19.17
C THR A 843 1.41 23.67 19.52
N ARG A 844 1.51 24.78 20.26
CA ARG A 844 2.79 25.36 20.67
C ARG A 844 3.78 24.34 21.25
N PRO A 845 3.43 23.48 22.23
CA PRO A 845 4.37 22.47 22.76
C PRO A 845 4.81 21.44 21.72
N ASN A 846 3.94 21.06 20.78
CA ASN A 846 4.26 20.08 19.74
C ASN A 846 5.21 20.66 18.68
N VAL A 847 5.00 21.92 18.27
CA VAL A 847 5.84 22.60 17.26
C VAL A 847 7.19 23.00 17.85
N GLU A 848 7.23 23.56 19.07
CA GLU A 848 8.48 23.89 19.76
C GLU A 848 9.34 22.64 20.02
N ARG A 849 8.71 21.48 20.25
CA ARG A 849 9.40 20.17 20.39
C ARG A 849 10.10 19.71 19.10
N LEU A 850 9.72 20.19 17.92
CA LEU A 850 10.49 19.90 16.69
C LEU A 850 11.90 20.51 16.77
N GLY A 851 12.01 21.71 17.37
CA GLY A 851 13.28 22.41 17.58
C GLY A 851 13.85 23.09 16.32
N PHE A 852 13.14 23.06 15.19
CA PHE A 852 13.56 23.73 13.95
C PHE A 852 12.49 24.60 13.28
N VAL A 853 11.23 24.54 13.73
CA VAL A 853 10.07 25.27 13.14
C VAL A 853 9.67 26.45 14.03
N GLN A 854 9.33 27.59 13.43
CA GLN A 854 8.87 28.77 14.17
C GLN A 854 7.38 28.64 14.54
N TRP A 855 7.05 28.67 15.84
CA TRP A 855 5.66 28.59 16.29
C TRP A 855 4.83 29.76 15.79
N GLU A 856 5.34 30.98 15.89
CA GLU A 856 4.61 32.21 15.61
C GLU A 856 4.16 32.31 14.14
N GLU A 857 4.96 31.80 13.20
CA GLU A 857 4.58 31.71 11.78
C GLU A 857 3.59 30.56 11.54
N VAL A 858 3.77 29.40 12.20
CA VAL A 858 2.82 28.28 12.09
C VAL A 858 1.43 28.63 12.65
N GLU A 859 1.37 29.37 13.77
CA GLU A 859 0.14 29.87 14.38
C GLU A 859 -0.59 30.83 13.42
N ARG A 860 0.14 31.75 12.77
CA ARG A 860 -0.40 32.62 11.72
C ARG A 860 -0.94 31.81 10.54
N LEU A 861 -0.17 30.86 10.01
CA LEU A 861 -0.56 30.02 8.87
C LEU A 861 -1.78 29.14 9.19
N LEU A 862 -1.89 28.61 10.42
CA LEU A 862 -3.08 27.87 10.88
C LEU A 862 -4.32 28.77 10.96
N GLY A 863 -4.14 30.05 11.30
CA GLY A 863 -5.19 31.06 11.19
C GLY A 863 -5.70 31.22 9.75
N VAL A 864 -4.78 31.50 8.83
CA VAL A 864 -5.05 31.79 7.40
C VAL A 864 -5.61 30.60 6.64
N ALA A 865 -5.13 29.37 6.92
CA ALA A 865 -5.55 28.14 6.24
C ALA A 865 -7.06 27.81 6.38
N PHE A 866 -7.77 28.48 7.29
CA PHE A 866 -9.20 28.30 7.57
C PHE A 866 -9.99 29.63 7.56
N GLU A 867 -9.50 30.64 6.85
CA GLU A 867 -10.27 31.87 6.57
C GLU A 867 -11.45 31.61 5.62
N ASP A 868 -12.40 32.54 5.57
CA ASP A 868 -13.73 32.29 5.01
C ASP A 868 -13.74 32.10 3.49
N GLN A 869 -14.58 31.16 3.01
CA GLN A 869 -14.40 30.54 1.69
C GLN A 869 -14.84 31.38 0.48
N GLU A 870 -15.48 32.55 0.68
CA GLU A 870 -15.94 33.40 -0.44
C GLU A 870 -14.79 33.93 -1.32
N THR A 871 -13.54 33.91 -0.81
CA THR A 871 -12.34 34.17 -1.61
C THR A 871 -11.20 33.24 -1.21
N SER A 872 -11.21 31.98 -1.69
CA SER A 872 -10.03 31.12 -1.60
C SER A 872 -8.85 31.77 -2.35
N THR A 873 -7.88 32.29 -1.61
CA THR A 873 -6.71 32.98 -2.19
C THR A 873 -5.51 32.03 -2.33
N ARG A 874 -4.55 32.43 -3.16
CA ARG A 874 -3.22 31.79 -3.26
C ARG A 874 -2.54 31.66 -1.89
N GLU A 875 -2.77 32.61 -0.97
CA GLU A 875 -2.21 32.57 0.38
C GLU A 875 -2.89 31.50 1.26
N VAL A 876 -4.22 31.35 1.19
CA VAL A 876 -4.95 30.30 1.94
C VAL A 876 -4.45 28.91 1.56
N VAL A 877 -4.34 28.62 0.25
CA VAL A 877 -3.86 27.32 -0.25
C VAL A 877 -2.41 27.09 0.19
N ARG A 878 -1.54 28.11 0.08
CA ARG A 878 -0.14 28.02 0.52
C ARG A 878 -0.03 27.80 2.03
N ALA A 879 -0.82 28.50 2.84
CA ALA A 879 -0.83 28.35 4.28
C ALA A 879 -1.28 26.95 4.71
N TRP A 880 -2.36 26.46 4.11
CA TRP A 880 -2.84 25.08 4.26
C TRP A 880 -1.70 24.05 4.05
N ARG A 881 -0.96 24.13 2.92
CA ARG A 881 0.13 23.20 2.62
C ARG A 881 1.21 23.17 3.71
N LEU A 882 1.62 24.34 4.21
CA LEU A 882 2.67 24.46 5.23
C LEU A 882 2.22 23.96 6.61
N VAL A 883 0.94 24.13 6.95
CA VAL A 883 0.35 23.56 8.18
C VAL A 883 0.29 22.04 8.09
N VAL A 884 -0.10 21.47 6.94
CA VAL A 884 -0.07 20.01 6.70
C VAL A 884 1.35 19.44 6.87
N MET A 885 2.36 20.05 6.24
CA MET A 885 3.77 19.64 6.40
C MET A 885 4.22 19.65 7.86
N THR A 886 3.84 20.70 8.60
CA THR A 886 4.15 20.83 10.04
C THR A 886 3.45 19.74 10.85
N ALA A 887 2.18 19.44 10.56
CA ALA A 887 1.44 18.36 11.21
C ALA A 887 2.08 16.99 10.93
N CYS A 888 2.59 16.73 9.72
CA CYS A 888 3.37 15.52 9.44
C CYS A 888 4.61 15.41 10.33
N TRP A 889 5.40 16.48 10.47
CA TRP A 889 6.58 16.46 11.35
C TRP A 889 6.21 16.26 12.82
N VAL A 890 5.09 16.81 13.30
CA VAL A 890 4.59 16.55 14.66
C VAL A 890 4.24 15.07 14.84
N VAL A 891 3.49 14.47 13.92
CA VAL A 891 3.13 13.04 13.99
C VAL A 891 4.37 12.15 13.97
N LEU A 892 5.33 12.42 13.09
CA LEU A 892 6.61 11.70 13.08
C LEU A 892 7.37 11.87 14.40
N SER A 893 7.50 13.11 14.91
CA SER A 893 8.12 13.39 16.22
C SER A 893 7.53 12.56 17.36
N GLN A 894 6.21 12.40 17.37
CA GLN A 894 5.48 11.63 18.38
C GLN A 894 5.61 10.11 18.16
N ARG A 895 5.34 9.61 16.94
CA ARG A 895 5.32 8.16 16.62
C ARG A 895 6.71 7.52 16.57
N PHE A 896 7.76 8.29 16.26
CA PHE A 896 9.17 7.85 16.24
C PHE A 896 9.97 8.27 17.48
N ALA A 897 9.37 9.05 18.39
CA ALA A 897 10.06 9.67 19.52
C ALA A 897 11.33 10.47 19.12
N VAL A 898 11.26 11.20 18.01
CA VAL A 898 12.40 11.94 17.43
C VAL A 898 12.94 12.97 18.43
N ARG A 899 14.27 13.04 18.56
CA ARG A 899 14.95 14.02 19.43
C ARG A 899 14.78 15.46 18.87
N PRO A 900 14.46 16.47 19.71
CA PRO A 900 14.35 17.86 19.27
C PRO A 900 15.64 18.39 18.64
N ALA A 901 15.53 19.10 17.51
CA ALA A 901 16.70 19.56 16.75
C ALA A 901 17.53 20.65 17.46
N ASN A 902 16.93 21.37 18.41
CA ASN A 902 17.59 22.44 19.19
C ASN A 902 18.46 21.91 20.34
N CYS A 903 18.43 20.60 20.64
CA CYS A 903 19.30 19.97 21.62
C CYS A 903 20.75 19.84 21.10
N ARG A 904 21.50 20.94 21.06
CA ARG A 904 22.97 20.87 20.94
C ARG A 904 23.52 20.08 22.13
N THR A 905 24.20 18.97 21.85
CA THR A 905 24.98 18.27 22.86
C THR A 905 26.11 19.18 23.36
N SER A 906 25.99 19.62 24.61
CA SER A 906 27.05 20.31 25.33
C SER A 906 28.15 19.32 25.73
N ASN A 907 28.91 18.82 24.75
CA ASN A 907 30.21 18.13 24.91
C ASN A 907 30.92 17.98 23.56
N GLY A 908 31.28 19.10 22.95
CA GLY A 908 32.18 19.17 21.80
C GLY A 908 33.65 19.21 22.19
N HIS A 909 34.11 18.31 23.07
CA HIS A 909 35.55 18.12 23.34
C HIS A 909 35.87 16.65 23.66
N LEU A 910 36.73 16.07 22.81
CA LEU A 910 37.48 14.85 23.12
C LEU A 910 38.64 15.19 24.06
N SER A 911 38.76 14.48 25.19
CA SER A 911 40.02 14.35 25.92
C SER A 911 40.04 13.07 26.76
N ASN A 912 40.87 12.12 26.33
CA ASN A 912 41.21 10.81 26.93
C ASN A 912 40.07 9.77 27.02
#